data_AF-A0A9W7X582-F1
#
_entry.id   AF-A0A9W7X582-F1
#
_cell.length_a   1.000
_cell.length_b   1.000
_cell.length_c   1.000
_cell.angle_alpha   90.00
_cell.angle_beta   90.00
_cell.angle_gamma   90.00
#
_symmetry.space_group_name_H-M   'P 1'
#
loop_
_entity.id
_entity.type
_entity.pdbx_description
1 polymer ?
#
loop_
_entity_poly.entity_id
_entity_poly.type
_entity_poly.pdbx_seq_one_letter_code
_entity_poly.pdbx_strand_id
1 'polypeptide(L)'
;MGDTEDEKNQAGRLFENFVQASDCKSTLQAFNILCGYLELDPQEHSTFYSSLKTAVTCWKAKALWSKLDKKASHKEYKKGKACEGTKCLIIGGGPCGLRTAIELALLGAKVVVIEKRDTFSRNNVLHLWPFTIHDLRGLGAKKFYGKFCAGAIDHISIRQLQQMLLKIALVLGVAFHINVEFVKLVEPTEDQENEGPGWRAEIRPADHPVADFDFDVVVGADGRRNSLEGFRRKEFRGKLAIAITANFINSNTTAEAKVEEISGVAFIFNQKFFLDLRQETGVDLENIVYYKDKTHYFVMTAKKQSLLDKGVIVHDYVDTEALLNSENVNQEALLAYAREAADYATHYQLPTLDYAMNHCGQPDVAMFDFTCMCASENAALVRERFGRSVLVALVGDSLLEPFWPMGTGCARGFLAAFDTAWMVKSWAQGRSPLDVLAERESLYRLLPQTTPENIAKNFDLYTIDPGTRYPNLNSTCVRPHQVRSNYICGEMKVCSLERAATIRRPVNLARRESEIRPSRLLTWCQKQTDGYRGVNVTDLTSCWTSGLALCALIHRFRPQLIDYDTLNHQDCAKNLQLVFDLSEREFGIKPFITGKELVSGQEPDKTSMSAYLSKFYELFRGTPLPPTDSKPEEDANNEKCTSSSPRPVYKSLQPRKRIPKNDEKVEVNSDAVFKRRRKFDCFEEVSATTKSSNQRSFLAGERLELKENRVKFMATQLLAKFDNNAGSCSFRRQASVRREFPQSLGEVCHACRKRVFAVERLSAEGFHFHRECFRCDTCRAPLCQGGHSFDTQEGKLYCKLHFAQRKSLVKNGGTQNLHTTIDDRVNDNSSWSPGGDENHLMSEPPGILSSLLKKGVRWPLHVSQTVCSAPRRVFNWLHGKMCAAGEHLRDNAEDYVFLYELLSVSLPLLGVLHELVLQTYGEAEPLNLQPIQHWLEQHLGQWVLM
;
A
#
# COMPACT_ATOMS: atom_id res chain seq x y z
N MET A 1 15.42 -47.49 -29.77
CA MET A 1 15.71 -46.21 -30.46
C MET A 1 14.45 -45.39 -30.72
N GLY A 2 13.31 -45.97 -31.15
CA GLY A 2 12.07 -45.20 -31.29
C GLY A 2 11.50 -44.69 -29.96
N ASP A 3 11.76 -45.43 -28.88
CA ASP A 3 11.29 -45.21 -27.51
C ASP A 3 11.56 -43.76 -27.05
N THR A 4 12.80 -43.28 -27.22
CA THR A 4 13.20 -41.92 -26.81
C THR A 4 12.72 -40.79 -27.74
N GLU A 5 12.05 -41.10 -28.86
CA GLU A 5 11.27 -40.10 -29.61
C GLU A 5 9.81 -40.09 -29.15
N ASP A 6 9.20 -41.26 -28.95
CA ASP A 6 7.83 -41.37 -28.43
C ASP A 6 7.69 -40.86 -26.99
N GLU A 7 8.68 -41.05 -26.12
CA GLU A 7 8.73 -40.44 -24.78
C GLU A 7 8.74 -38.91 -24.83
N LYS A 8 9.53 -38.32 -25.74
CA LYS A 8 9.59 -36.86 -25.94
C LYS A 8 8.29 -36.32 -26.55
N ASN A 9 7.67 -37.11 -27.42
CA ASN A 9 6.34 -36.85 -27.98
C ASN A 9 5.28 -36.85 -26.85
N GLN A 10 5.33 -37.85 -25.96
CA GLN A 10 4.41 -38.01 -24.84
C GLN A 10 4.56 -36.93 -23.76
N ALA A 11 5.79 -36.60 -23.34
CA ALA A 11 6.06 -35.46 -22.45
C ALA A 11 5.54 -34.14 -23.06
N GLY A 12 5.71 -33.96 -24.38
CA GLY A 12 5.14 -32.85 -25.13
C GLY A 12 3.60 -32.81 -25.06
N ARG A 13 2.92 -33.95 -25.26
CA ARG A 13 1.45 -34.06 -25.18
C ARG A 13 0.92 -33.77 -23.77
N LEU A 14 1.56 -34.30 -22.72
CA LEU A 14 1.17 -34.04 -21.33
C LEU A 14 1.32 -32.56 -20.98
N PHE A 15 2.40 -31.91 -21.41
CA PHE A 15 2.57 -30.47 -21.26
C PHE A 15 1.52 -29.66 -22.06
N GLU A 16 1.14 -30.11 -23.26
CA GLU A 16 0.06 -29.48 -24.02
C GLU A 16 -1.30 -29.61 -23.33
N ASN A 17 -1.62 -30.77 -22.72
CA ASN A 17 -2.84 -30.96 -21.93
C ASN A 17 -2.89 -29.98 -20.74
N PHE A 18 -1.78 -29.82 -20.02
CA PHE A 18 -1.63 -28.82 -18.97
C PHE A 18 -1.82 -27.38 -19.49
N VAL A 19 -1.22 -27.03 -20.64
CA VAL A 19 -1.41 -25.71 -21.27
C VAL A 19 -2.87 -25.48 -21.68
N GLN A 20 -3.58 -26.50 -22.15
CA GLN A 20 -4.97 -26.43 -22.62
C GLN A 20 -6.03 -26.48 -21.50
N ALA A 21 -5.71 -27.01 -20.32
CA ALA A 21 -6.64 -27.17 -19.19
C ALA A 21 -7.44 -25.88 -18.87
N SER A 22 -8.75 -26.02 -18.66
CA SER A 22 -9.71 -24.89 -18.71
C SER A 22 -10.32 -24.49 -17.36
N ASP A 23 -9.91 -25.16 -16.27
CA ASP A 23 -10.27 -24.83 -14.89
C ASP A 23 -9.08 -25.08 -13.93
N CYS A 24 -9.27 -24.81 -12.63
CA CYS A 24 -8.20 -24.92 -11.63
C CYS A 24 -7.85 -26.39 -11.29
N LYS A 25 -8.86 -27.27 -11.13
CA LYS A 25 -8.65 -28.68 -10.80
C LYS A 25 -8.01 -29.43 -11.96
N SER A 26 -8.51 -29.23 -13.20
CA SER A 26 -7.90 -29.87 -14.37
C SER A 26 -6.48 -29.37 -14.64
N THR A 27 -6.18 -28.08 -14.35
CA THR A 27 -4.81 -27.56 -14.43
C THR A 27 -3.88 -28.25 -13.44
N LEU A 28 -4.28 -28.36 -12.16
CA LEU A 28 -3.50 -29.04 -11.13
C LEU A 28 -3.34 -30.54 -11.42
N GLN A 29 -4.41 -31.22 -11.84
CA GLN A 29 -4.38 -32.63 -12.18
C GLN A 29 -3.46 -32.91 -13.38
N ALA A 30 -3.56 -32.13 -14.46
CA ALA A 30 -2.69 -32.27 -15.62
C ALA A 30 -1.22 -31.97 -15.29
N PHE A 31 -0.96 -31.00 -14.39
CA PHE A 31 0.38 -30.71 -13.90
C PHE A 31 0.95 -31.86 -13.06
N ASN A 32 0.16 -32.44 -12.16
CA ASN A 32 0.60 -33.57 -11.32
C ASN A 32 0.86 -34.83 -12.16
N ILE A 33 0.05 -35.09 -13.20
CA ILE A 33 0.29 -36.18 -14.16
C ILE A 33 1.58 -35.94 -14.95
N LEU A 34 1.86 -34.70 -15.38
CA LEU A 34 3.11 -34.34 -16.04
C LEU A 34 4.32 -34.53 -15.11
N CYS A 35 4.23 -34.08 -13.85
CA CYS A 35 5.33 -34.21 -12.89
C CYS A 35 5.62 -35.68 -12.55
N GLY A 36 4.58 -36.49 -12.30
CA GLY A 36 4.71 -37.93 -12.04
C GLY A 36 5.25 -38.73 -13.24
N TYR A 37 4.92 -38.34 -14.47
CA TYR A 37 5.50 -38.95 -15.68
C TYR A 37 6.97 -38.56 -15.91
N LEU A 38 7.41 -37.43 -15.38
CA LEU A 38 8.79 -36.93 -15.51
C LEU A 38 9.65 -37.20 -14.26
N GLU A 39 9.11 -37.91 -13.27
CA GLU A 39 9.76 -38.19 -11.97
C GLU A 39 10.25 -36.92 -11.25
N LEU A 40 9.52 -35.80 -11.37
CA LEU A 40 9.82 -34.52 -10.75
C LEU A 40 8.93 -34.26 -9.53
N ASP A 41 9.52 -33.94 -8.38
CA ASP A 41 8.79 -33.42 -7.21
C ASP A 41 8.78 -31.88 -7.19
N PRO A 42 7.61 -31.21 -7.25
CA PRO A 42 7.48 -29.77 -7.06
C PRO A 42 8.00 -29.24 -5.70
N GLN A 43 8.25 -30.09 -4.70
CA GLN A 43 8.87 -29.67 -3.44
C GLN A 43 10.35 -29.29 -3.58
N GLU A 44 11.06 -29.82 -4.59
CA GLU A 44 12.45 -29.46 -4.93
C GLU A 44 12.54 -28.13 -5.71
N HIS A 45 11.88 -27.08 -5.20
CA HIS A 45 11.66 -25.81 -5.90
C HIS A 45 12.94 -25.16 -6.50
N SER A 46 14.11 -25.38 -5.89
CA SER A 46 15.41 -24.85 -6.34
C SER A 46 15.90 -25.43 -7.67
N THR A 47 15.59 -26.70 -7.95
CA THR A 47 16.01 -27.43 -9.16
C THR A 47 14.85 -27.61 -10.14
N PHE A 48 13.61 -27.74 -9.63
CA PHE A 48 12.41 -28.12 -10.36
C PHE A 48 12.25 -27.49 -11.76
N TYR A 49 12.27 -26.14 -11.87
CA TYR A 49 12.10 -25.46 -13.17
C TYR A 49 13.20 -25.83 -14.18
N SER A 50 14.45 -26.03 -13.71
CA SER A 50 15.57 -26.42 -14.56
C SER A 50 15.43 -27.85 -15.09
N SER A 51 14.97 -28.78 -14.24
CA SER A 51 14.67 -30.17 -14.60
C SER A 51 13.48 -30.26 -15.56
N LEU A 52 12.37 -29.57 -15.25
CA LEU A 52 11.17 -29.49 -16.09
C LEU A 52 11.49 -28.94 -17.49
N LYS A 53 12.28 -27.87 -17.58
CA LYS A 53 12.73 -27.28 -18.85
C LYS A 53 13.61 -28.25 -19.65
N THR A 54 14.43 -29.05 -18.97
CA THR A 54 15.36 -30.00 -19.59
C THR A 54 14.63 -31.24 -20.11
N ALA A 55 13.58 -31.70 -19.42
CA ALA A 55 12.72 -32.79 -19.88
C ALA A 55 11.77 -32.36 -21.02
N VAL A 56 11.05 -31.23 -20.86
CA VAL A 56 10.01 -30.78 -21.79
C VAL A 56 10.62 -29.97 -22.94
N THR A 57 11.26 -30.68 -23.88
CA THR A 57 12.03 -30.10 -25.00
C THR A 57 11.22 -29.75 -26.24
N CYS A 58 9.88 -29.88 -26.21
CA CYS A 58 9.02 -29.68 -27.38
C CYS A 58 9.02 -28.23 -27.89
N TRP A 59 8.82 -28.04 -29.20
CA TRP A 59 8.96 -26.71 -29.83
C TRP A 59 7.97 -25.66 -29.30
N LYS A 60 6.77 -26.09 -28.88
CA LYS A 60 5.75 -25.20 -28.29
C LYS A 60 6.22 -24.63 -26.93
N ALA A 61 6.89 -25.46 -26.13
CA ALA A 61 7.41 -25.14 -24.80
C ALA A 61 8.70 -24.32 -24.84
N LYS A 62 9.63 -24.59 -25.77
CA LYS A 62 10.88 -23.80 -25.96
C LYS A 62 10.66 -22.29 -26.04
N ALA A 63 9.57 -21.85 -26.68
CA ALA A 63 9.18 -20.44 -26.78
C ALA A 63 8.56 -19.83 -25.50
N LEU A 64 8.16 -20.65 -24.52
CA LEU A 64 7.85 -20.24 -23.15
C LEU A 64 9.15 -20.18 -22.32
N TRP A 65 10.00 -21.21 -22.42
CA TRP A 65 11.28 -21.29 -21.73
C TRP A 65 12.17 -20.07 -22.00
N SER A 66 12.35 -19.69 -23.27
CA SER A 66 13.08 -18.47 -23.66
C SER A 66 12.54 -17.18 -23.02
N LYS A 67 11.23 -17.13 -22.72
CA LYS A 67 10.56 -15.97 -22.11
C LYS A 67 10.75 -15.93 -20.58
N LEU A 68 10.57 -17.06 -19.91
CA LEU A 68 10.80 -17.17 -18.47
C LEU A 68 12.30 -17.03 -18.15
N ASP A 69 13.17 -17.65 -18.94
CA ASP A 69 14.62 -17.49 -18.84
C ASP A 69 15.06 -16.03 -19.05
N LYS A 70 14.47 -15.30 -20.03
CA LYS A 70 14.74 -13.86 -20.19
C LYS A 70 14.44 -13.13 -18.88
N LYS A 71 13.23 -13.29 -18.29
CA LYS A 71 12.89 -12.61 -17.04
C LYS A 71 13.81 -13.03 -15.88
N ALA A 72 14.03 -14.33 -15.68
CA ALA A 72 14.90 -14.88 -14.63
C ALA A 72 16.36 -14.41 -14.71
N SER A 73 16.85 -14.08 -15.90
CA SER A 73 18.21 -13.57 -16.12
C SER A 73 18.45 -12.11 -15.72
N HIS A 74 17.41 -11.35 -15.33
CA HIS A 74 17.61 -9.98 -14.85
C HIS A 74 18.45 -9.95 -13.56
N LYS A 75 19.30 -8.92 -13.43
CA LYS A 75 20.29 -8.77 -12.35
C LYS A 75 19.69 -8.89 -10.94
N GLU A 76 18.44 -8.46 -10.75
CA GLU A 76 17.79 -8.36 -9.46
C GLU A 76 17.54 -9.72 -8.80
N TYR A 77 17.35 -10.78 -9.60
CA TYR A 77 17.08 -12.14 -9.14
C TYR A 77 18.36 -12.93 -8.81
N LYS A 78 19.55 -12.39 -9.13
CA LYS A 78 20.86 -13.06 -8.94
C LYS A 78 20.90 -14.52 -9.47
N LYS A 79 20.21 -14.81 -10.59
CA LYS A 79 20.00 -16.18 -11.14
C LYS A 79 19.25 -17.14 -10.18
N GLY A 80 18.24 -16.66 -9.47
CA GLY A 80 17.48 -17.45 -8.49
C GLY A 80 18.18 -17.62 -7.14
N LYS A 81 19.12 -16.72 -6.80
CA LYS A 81 19.91 -16.74 -5.56
C LYS A 81 19.81 -15.43 -4.77
N ALA A 82 18.69 -14.72 -4.92
CA ALA A 82 18.44 -13.45 -4.24
C ALA A 82 17.70 -13.62 -2.90
N CYS A 83 16.89 -14.68 -2.78
CA CYS A 83 16.18 -15.11 -1.58
C CYS A 83 16.31 -16.62 -1.35
N GLU A 84 17.48 -17.19 -1.68
CA GLU A 84 17.80 -18.60 -1.45
C GLU A 84 17.69 -18.92 0.05
N GLY A 85 16.94 -19.98 0.40
CA GLY A 85 16.65 -20.35 1.78
C GLY A 85 15.44 -19.63 2.43
N THR A 86 14.93 -18.53 1.85
CA THR A 86 13.74 -17.83 2.40
C THR A 86 12.46 -18.62 2.13
N LYS A 87 11.62 -18.82 3.15
CA LYS A 87 10.31 -19.49 3.09
C LYS A 87 9.17 -18.46 3.09
N CYS A 88 8.27 -18.57 2.12
CA CYS A 88 7.21 -17.58 1.86
C CYS A 88 5.83 -18.25 1.78
N LEU A 89 4.89 -17.83 2.64
CA LEU A 89 3.46 -18.16 2.53
C LEU A 89 2.67 -17.03 1.87
N ILE A 90 1.78 -17.35 0.92
CA ILE A 90 0.88 -16.39 0.27
C ILE A 90 -0.56 -16.84 0.47
N ILE A 91 -1.36 -15.95 1.06
CA ILE A 91 -2.77 -16.19 1.38
C ILE A 91 -3.62 -15.60 0.24
N GLY A 92 -4.22 -16.48 -0.58
CA GLY A 92 -5.11 -16.12 -1.68
C GLY A 92 -4.50 -16.35 -3.07
N GLY A 93 -5.12 -17.24 -3.86
CA GLY A 93 -4.78 -17.54 -5.25
C GLY A 93 -5.34 -16.52 -6.26
N GLY A 94 -5.56 -15.28 -5.82
CA GLY A 94 -5.99 -14.18 -6.68
C GLY A 94 -4.90 -13.75 -7.67
N PRO A 95 -5.23 -12.94 -8.70
CA PRO A 95 -4.24 -12.46 -9.67
C PRO A 95 -3.01 -11.83 -9.02
N CYS A 96 -3.21 -10.99 -8.00
CA CYS A 96 -2.14 -10.29 -7.31
C CYS A 96 -1.28 -11.24 -6.45
N GLY A 97 -1.89 -12.21 -5.77
CA GLY A 97 -1.18 -13.23 -4.97
C GLY A 97 -0.33 -14.16 -5.83
N LEU A 98 -0.91 -14.71 -6.90
CA LEU A 98 -0.16 -15.49 -7.91
C LEU A 98 0.92 -14.66 -8.59
N ARG A 99 0.69 -13.36 -8.83
CA ARG A 99 1.70 -12.47 -9.40
C ARG A 99 2.88 -12.23 -8.45
N THR A 100 2.65 -12.10 -7.14
CA THR A 100 3.71 -12.08 -6.13
C THR A 100 4.45 -13.42 -6.07
N ALA A 101 3.72 -14.54 -6.11
CA ALA A 101 4.32 -15.88 -6.05
C ALA A 101 5.37 -16.11 -7.15
N ILE A 102 5.06 -15.67 -8.37
CA ILE A 102 5.97 -15.71 -9.53
C ILE A 102 7.26 -14.91 -9.28
N GLU A 103 7.19 -13.71 -8.67
CA GLU A 103 8.40 -12.93 -8.38
C GLU A 103 9.23 -13.52 -7.24
N LEU A 104 8.59 -14.06 -6.20
CA LEU A 104 9.29 -14.70 -5.07
C LEU A 104 9.97 -16.01 -5.50
N ALA A 105 9.35 -16.79 -6.38
CA ALA A 105 9.96 -17.97 -6.99
C ALA A 105 11.16 -17.59 -7.89
N LEU A 106 11.03 -16.55 -8.73
CA LEU A 106 12.13 -16.04 -9.54
C LEU A 106 13.32 -15.52 -8.70
N LEU A 107 13.06 -15.01 -7.49
CA LEU A 107 14.09 -14.61 -6.53
C LEU A 107 14.84 -15.80 -5.88
N GLY A 108 14.27 -17.02 -5.91
CA GLY A 108 14.83 -18.24 -5.31
C GLY A 108 14.20 -18.69 -3.98
N ALA A 109 13.12 -18.04 -3.52
CA ALA A 109 12.44 -18.43 -2.29
C ALA A 109 11.62 -19.72 -2.44
N LYS A 110 11.40 -20.46 -1.34
CA LYS A 110 10.38 -21.52 -1.30
C LYS A 110 9.01 -20.86 -1.13
N VAL A 111 8.13 -20.99 -2.13
CA VAL A 111 6.82 -20.31 -2.13
C VAL A 111 5.68 -21.31 -2.04
N VAL A 112 4.85 -21.14 -1.01
CA VAL A 112 3.59 -21.85 -0.80
C VAL A 112 2.43 -20.86 -0.95
N VAL A 113 1.42 -21.21 -1.74
CA VAL A 113 0.18 -20.44 -1.91
C VAL A 113 -0.99 -21.28 -1.41
N ILE A 114 -1.81 -20.70 -0.53
CA ILE A 114 -3.07 -21.29 -0.07
C ILE A 114 -4.27 -20.52 -0.60
N GLU A 115 -5.24 -21.23 -1.15
CA GLU A 115 -6.52 -20.71 -1.64
C GLU A 115 -7.65 -21.54 -1.03
N LYS A 116 -8.64 -20.86 -0.42
CA LYS A 116 -9.78 -21.51 0.24
C LYS A 116 -10.82 -22.07 -0.73
N ARG A 117 -10.74 -21.68 -2.00
CA ARG A 117 -11.56 -22.17 -3.12
C ARG A 117 -10.82 -23.25 -3.90
N ASP A 118 -11.59 -24.01 -4.68
CA ASP A 118 -11.08 -24.99 -5.63
C ASP A 118 -11.21 -24.57 -7.10
N THR A 119 -11.84 -23.42 -7.35
CA THR A 119 -12.33 -23.02 -8.68
C THR A 119 -12.18 -21.52 -8.92
N PHE A 120 -11.73 -21.16 -10.12
CA PHE A 120 -11.66 -19.78 -10.59
C PHE A 120 -12.95 -19.43 -11.35
N SER A 121 -13.92 -18.88 -10.62
CA SER A 121 -15.32 -18.78 -11.06
C SER A 121 -15.82 -17.37 -11.39
N ARG A 122 -15.00 -16.33 -11.20
CA ARG A 122 -15.37 -14.93 -11.51
C ARG A 122 -15.21 -14.63 -13.01
N ASN A 123 -16.32 -14.33 -13.68
CA ASN A 123 -16.32 -13.99 -15.11
C ASN A 123 -15.94 -12.53 -15.40
N ASN A 124 -16.27 -11.60 -14.48
CA ASN A 124 -16.03 -10.15 -14.62
C ASN A 124 -14.66 -9.77 -15.19
N VAL A 125 -14.62 -8.71 -16.00
CA VAL A 125 -13.46 -8.33 -16.81
C VAL A 125 -12.65 -7.19 -16.18
N LEU A 126 -11.33 -7.33 -16.21
CA LEU A 126 -10.34 -6.36 -15.73
C LEU A 126 -9.68 -5.64 -16.91
N HIS A 127 -9.68 -4.30 -16.90
CA HIS A 127 -8.79 -3.49 -17.74
C HIS A 127 -7.33 -3.66 -17.31
N LEU A 128 -6.42 -3.72 -18.28
CA LEU A 128 -4.99 -3.91 -18.13
C LEU A 128 -4.26 -2.68 -18.67
N TRP A 129 -3.43 -2.06 -17.84
CA TRP A 129 -2.57 -0.96 -18.32
C TRP A 129 -1.47 -1.51 -19.23
N PRO A 130 -0.92 -0.70 -20.17
CA PRO A 130 0.09 -1.15 -21.13
C PRO A 130 1.28 -1.92 -20.52
N PHE A 131 1.77 -1.53 -19.34
CA PHE A 131 2.85 -2.26 -18.66
C PHE A 131 2.42 -3.66 -18.17
N THR A 132 1.18 -3.85 -17.72
CA THR A 132 0.67 -5.17 -17.32
C THR A 132 0.47 -6.09 -18.51
N ILE A 133 0.01 -5.55 -19.65
CA ILE A 133 -0.02 -6.28 -20.93
C ILE A 133 1.40 -6.66 -21.35
N HIS A 134 2.37 -5.77 -21.15
CA HIS A 134 3.78 -6.04 -21.45
C HIS A 134 4.38 -7.15 -20.56
N ASP A 135 4.26 -7.05 -19.24
CA ASP A 135 4.77 -8.05 -18.29
C ASP A 135 4.11 -9.43 -18.50
N LEU A 136 2.80 -9.49 -18.73
CA LEU A 136 2.10 -10.75 -19.04
C LEU A 136 2.53 -11.33 -20.40
N ARG A 137 2.71 -10.51 -21.44
CA ARG A 137 3.35 -10.94 -22.70
C ARG A 137 4.80 -11.38 -22.48
N GLY A 138 5.50 -10.81 -21.50
CA GLY A 138 6.82 -11.20 -21.01
C GLY A 138 6.81 -12.60 -20.43
N LEU A 139 5.90 -12.90 -19.50
CA LEU A 139 5.68 -14.22 -18.88
C LEU A 139 5.08 -15.28 -19.82
N GLY A 140 4.84 -14.95 -21.09
CA GLY A 140 4.37 -15.91 -22.10
C GLY A 140 2.85 -16.08 -22.19
N ALA A 141 2.05 -15.12 -21.69
CA ALA A 141 0.59 -15.15 -21.67
C ALA A 141 -0.09 -15.74 -22.92
N LYS A 142 0.34 -15.34 -24.13
CA LYS A 142 -0.19 -15.83 -25.42
C LYS A 142 -0.05 -17.35 -25.66
N LYS A 143 0.77 -18.06 -24.85
CA LYS A 143 0.86 -19.53 -24.87
C LYS A 143 -0.26 -20.20 -24.06
N PHE A 144 -0.68 -19.60 -22.96
CA PHE A 144 -1.75 -20.10 -22.09
C PHE A 144 -3.14 -19.56 -22.48
N TYR A 145 -3.19 -18.41 -23.15
CA TYR A 145 -4.43 -17.82 -23.68
C TYR A 145 -4.16 -17.14 -25.03
N GLY A 146 -4.44 -17.84 -26.14
CA GLY A 146 -4.11 -17.37 -27.49
C GLY A 146 -4.76 -16.03 -27.88
N LYS A 147 -5.96 -15.74 -27.35
CA LYS A 147 -6.67 -14.45 -27.55
C LYS A 147 -6.08 -13.29 -26.73
N PHE A 148 -5.11 -13.52 -25.83
CA PHE A 148 -4.63 -12.50 -24.88
C PHE A 148 -4.14 -11.22 -25.55
N CYS A 149 -4.87 -10.12 -25.33
CA CYS A 149 -4.63 -8.80 -25.92
C CYS A 149 -4.29 -8.91 -27.42
N ALA A 150 -5.19 -9.51 -28.19
CA ALA A 150 -5.16 -9.54 -29.65
C ALA A 150 -5.82 -8.28 -30.23
N GLY A 151 -5.26 -7.74 -31.32
CA GLY A 151 -5.69 -6.44 -31.84
C GLY A 151 -5.54 -5.34 -30.78
N ALA A 152 -6.63 -4.59 -30.55
CA ALA A 152 -6.71 -3.50 -29.59
C ALA A 152 -7.19 -3.92 -28.18
N ILE A 153 -7.50 -5.20 -27.94
CA ILE A 153 -8.04 -5.67 -26.64
C ILE A 153 -7.06 -5.37 -25.51
N ASP A 154 -7.50 -4.59 -24.52
CA ASP A 154 -6.70 -4.16 -23.35
C ASP A 154 -7.19 -4.74 -22.02
N HIS A 155 -7.99 -5.82 -22.05
CA HIS A 155 -8.65 -6.39 -20.88
C HIS A 155 -8.63 -7.93 -20.85
N ILE A 156 -9.07 -8.51 -19.71
CA ILE A 156 -9.16 -9.97 -19.49
C ILE A 156 -10.16 -10.32 -18.37
N SER A 157 -10.93 -11.41 -18.52
CA SER A 157 -11.75 -11.96 -17.41
C SER A 157 -10.90 -12.45 -16.23
N ILE A 158 -11.33 -12.17 -15.00
CA ILE A 158 -10.58 -12.47 -13.76
C ILE A 158 -10.14 -13.94 -13.71
N ARG A 159 -11.06 -14.87 -13.98
CA ARG A 159 -10.76 -16.32 -14.00
C ARG A 159 -9.67 -16.70 -15.01
N GLN A 160 -9.62 -16.06 -16.18
CA GLN A 160 -8.62 -16.37 -17.21
C GLN A 160 -7.23 -15.86 -16.80
N LEU A 161 -7.17 -14.70 -16.13
CA LEU A 161 -5.94 -14.18 -15.53
C LEU A 161 -5.43 -15.10 -14.40
N GLN A 162 -6.32 -15.59 -13.53
CA GLN A 162 -5.96 -16.57 -12.48
C GLN A 162 -5.43 -17.88 -13.08
N GLN A 163 -6.10 -18.46 -14.08
CA GLN A 163 -5.63 -19.68 -14.76
C GLN A 163 -4.25 -19.52 -15.39
N MET A 164 -4.02 -18.40 -16.08
CA MET A 164 -2.75 -18.11 -16.73
C MET A 164 -1.61 -17.96 -15.72
N LEU A 165 -1.82 -17.20 -14.64
CA LEU A 165 -0.81 -17.00 -13.60
C LEU A 165 -0.56 -18.28 -12.78
N LEU A 166 -1.59 -19.10 -12.53
CA LEU A 166 -1.43 -20.41 -11.88
C LEU A 166 -0.48 -21.31 -12.70
N LYS A 167 -0.67 -21.39 -14.02
CA LYS A 167 0.20 -22.22 -14.88
C LYS A 167 1.66 -21.73 -14.89
N ILE A 168 1.87 -20.42 -14.83
CA ILE A 168 3.22 -19.84 -14.72
C ILE A 168 3.83 -20.13 -13.33
N ALA A 169 3.06 -20.02 -12.25
CA ALA A 169 3.51 -20.29 -10.89
C ALA A 169 3.90 -21.76 -10.70
N LEU A 170 3.06 -22.71 -11.14
CA LEU A 170 3.34 -24.16 -11.09
C LEU A 170 4.62 -24.51 -11.86
N VAL A 171 4.78 -23.99 -13.07
CA VAL A 171 6.00 -24.15 -13.89
C VAL A 171 7.28 -23.66 -13.17
N LEU A 172 7.17 -22.66 -12.30
CA LEU A 172 8.28 -22.11 -11.52
C LEU A 172 8.47 -22.79 -10.14
N GLY A 173 7.80 -23.91 -9.86
CA GLY A 173 7.95 -24.65 -8.60
C GLY A 173 7.21 -24.03 -7.41
N VAL A 174 6.17 -23.22 -7.65
CA VAL A 174 5.29 -22.71 -6.57
C VAL A 174 4.32 -23.81 -6.15
N ALA A 175 4.35 -24.19 -4.87
CA ALA A 175 3.36 -25.10 -4.30
C ALA A 175 2.02 -24.37 -4.14
N PHE A 176 0.94 -24.92 -4.73
CA PHE A 176 -0.38 -24.29 -4.75
C PHE A 176 -1.46 -25.24 -4.20
N HIS A 177 -2.06 -24.86 -3.07
CA HIS A 177 -3.03 -25.68 -2.34
C HIS A 177 -4.42 -25.05 -2.38
N ILE A 178 -5.40 -25.84 -2.82
CA ILE A 178 -6.82 -25.47 -2.90
C ILE A 178 -7.60 -26.05 -1.71
N ASN A 179 -8.75 -25.44 -1.40
CA ASN A 179 -9.58 -25.76 -0.22
C ASN A 179 -8.85 -25.58 1.12
N VAL A 180 -7.88 -24.68 1.18
CA VAL A 180 -7.14 -24.33 2.41
C VAL A 180 -7.47 -22.89 2.81
N GLU A 181 -8.28 -22.73 3.86
CA GLU A 181 -8.59 -21.43 4.45
C GLU A 181 -7.56 -21.08 5.54
N PHE A 182 -6.98 -19.89 5.46
CA PHE A 182 -6.17 -19.32 6.53
C PHE A 182 -7.05 -18.82 7.67
N VAL A 183 -6.69 -19.13 8.92
CA VAL A 183 -7.39 -18.68 10.12
C VAL A 183 -6.62 -17.57 10.83
N LYS A 184 -5.36 -17.81 11.23
CA LYS A 184 -4.49 -16.83 11.89
C LYS A 184 -3.01 -17.25 11.83
N LEU A 185 -2.10 -16.35 12.23
CA LEU A 185 -0.70 -16.70 12.48
C LEU A 185 -0.57 -17.44 13.82
N VAL A 186 0.34 -18.42 13.84
CA VAL A 186 0.78 -19.14 15.04
C VAL A 186 2.18 -18.63 15.39
N GLU A 187 2.33 -18.10 16.61
CA GLU A 187 3.62 -17.65 17.13
C GLU A 187 4.52 -18.87 17.42
N PRO A 188 5.86 -18.77 17.24
CA PRO A 188 6.78 -19.86 17.58
C PRO A 188 6.79 -20.15 19.09
N THR A 189 7.18 -21.37 19.46
CA THR A 189 7.26 -21.85 20.85
C THR A 189 8.51 -21.35 21.60
N GLU A 190 8.43 -21.29 22.92
CA GLU A 190 9.54 -20.90 23.81
C GLU A 190 10.45 -22.10 24.11
N ASP A 191 11.16 -22.58 23.09
CA ASP A 191 12.08 -23.71 23.20
C ASP A 191 13.49 -23.24 23.59
N GLN A 192 14.00 -23.70 24.74
CA GLN A 192 15.25 -23.21 25.37
C GLN A 192 16.50 -23.36 24.48
N GLU A 193 16.48 -24.30 23.54
CA GLU A 193 17.61 -24.65 22.66
C GLU A 193 17.49 -24.01 21.26
N ASN A 194 16.48 -23.15 21.03
CA ASN A 194 16.20 -22.51 19.73
C ASN A 194 15.87 -23.48 18.57
N GLU A 195 15.66 -24.78 18.81
CA GLU A 195 15.38 -25.78 17.75
C GLU A 195 13.92 -25.87 17.28
N GLY A 196 12.98 -25.15 17.92
CA GLY A 196 11.54 -25.24 17.67
C GLY A 196 11.06 -24.90 16.24
N PRO A 197 9.76 -25.08 15.94
CA PRO A 197 9.15 -24.65 14.68
C PRO A 197 9.12 -23.12 14.53
N GLY A 198 9.21 -22.62 13.29
CA GLY A 198 9.13 -21.19 12.98
C GLY A 198 7.73 -20.60 13.15
N TRP A 199 7.52 -19.39 12.61
CA TRP A 199 6.17 -18.86 12.46
C TRP A 199 5.37 -19.75 11.51
N ARG A 200 4.16 -20.13 11.92
CA ARG A 200 3.26 -21.02 11.15
C ARG A 200 1.89 -20.39 10.94
N ALA A 201 1.02 -21.05 10.18
CA ALA A 201 -0.35 -20.64 9.94
C ALA A 201 -1.34 -21.67 10.51
N GLU A 202 -2.30 -21.21 11.30
CA GLU A 202 -3.49 -22.01 11.60
C GLU A 202 -4.37 -22.02 10.34
N ILE A 203 -4.67 -23.21 9.84
CA ILE A 203 -5.41 -23.41 8.60
C ILE A 203 -6.60 -24.36 8.80
N ARG A 204 -7.57 -24.29 7.89
CA ARG A 204 -8.72 -25.18 7.81
C ARG A 204 -8.73 -25.86 6.43
N PRO A 205 -8.78 -27.20 6.35
CA PRO A 205 -8.79 -28.14 7.48
C PRO A 205 -7.39 -28.27 8.12
N ALA A 206 -7.36 -28.61 9.42
CA ALA A 206 -6.16 -28.51 10.25
C ALA A 206 -5.16 -29.69 10.12
N ASP A 207 -5.59 -30.77 9.48
CA ASP A 207 -4.80 -31.96 9.13
C ASP A 207 -4.04 -31.81 7.79
N HIS A 208 -4.24 -30.69 7.09
CA HIS A 208 -3.59 -30.43 5.80
C HIS A 208 -2.08 -30.10 5.98
N PRO A 209 -1.14 -30.69 5.21
CA PRO A 209 0.31 -30.61 5.47
C PRO A 209 0.96 -29.21 5.54
N VAL A 210 0.26 -28.15 5.10
CA VAL A 210 0.73 -26.76 5.22
C VAL A 210 0.61 -26.22 6.66
N ALA A 211 -0.10 -26.90 7.56
CA ALA A 211 -0.15 -26.53 8.99
C ALA A 211 1.23 -26.62 9.68
N ASP A 212 2.11 -27.49 9.19
CA ASP A 212 3.48 -27.66 9.68
C ASP A 212 4.51 -26.87 8.85
N PHE A 213 4.10 -26.14 7.81
CA PHE A 213 5.00 -25.30 7.03
C PHE A 213 5.32 -24.00 7.80
N ASP A 214 6.59 -23.85 8.17
CA ASP A 214 7.15 -22.63 8.76
C ASP A 214 7.60 -21.63 7.69
N PHE A 215 7.51 -20.33 7.98
CA PHE A 215 7.84 -19.27 7.03
C PHE A 215 8.42 -17.99 7.65
N ASP A 216 9.36 -17.37 6.93
CA ASP A 216 9.97 -16.08 7.28
C ASP A 216 9.15 -14.89 6.74
N VAL A 217 8.31 -15.14 5.73
CA VAL A 217 7.51 -14.14 5.03
C VAL A 217 6.07 -14.63 4.85
N VAL A 218 5.09 -13.76 5.11
CA VAL A 218 3.67 -14.00 4.80
C VAL A 218 3.04 -12.82 4.06
N VAL A 219 2.31 -13.12 2.98
CA VAL A 219 1.67 -12.10 2.11
C VAL A 219 0.15 -12.29 2.06
N GLY A 220 -0.60 -11.30 2.53
CA GLY A 220 -2.07 -11.24 2.44
C GLY A 220 -2.54 -10.72 1.09
N ALA A 221 -3.06 -11.61 0.25
CA ALA A 221 -3.62 -11.33 -1.08
C ALA A 221 -5.07 -11.86 -1.22
N ASP A 222 -5.77 -12.02 -0.08
CA ASP A 222 -7.13 -12.56 0.05
C ASP A 222 -8.25 -11.53 -0.24
N GLY A 223 -7.87 -10.30 -0.58
CA GLY A 223 -8.75 -9.22 -1.00
C GLY A 223 -9.44 -8.50 0.16
N ARG A 224 -10.72 -8.14 -0.02
CA ARG A 224 -11.48 -7.32 0.95
C ARG A 224 -11.52 -7.89 2.37
N ARG A 225 -11.32 -9.20 2.60
CA ARG A 225 -11.32 -9.78 3.96
C ARG A 225 -10.11 -9.35 4.80
N ASN A 226 -8.90 -9.29 4.23
CA ASN A 226 -7.64 -9.07 4.96
C ASN A 226 -7.55 -9.91 6.24
N SER A 227 -7.33 -11.21 6.08
CA SER A 227 -7.24 -12.16 7.21
C SER A 227 -5.98 -11.99 8.08
N LEU A 228 -5.07 -11.06 7.73
CA LEU A 228 -3.88 -10.74 8.51
C LEU A 228 -4.13 -9.57 9.49
N GLU A 229 -3.98 -9.88 10.77
CA GLU A 229 -4.04 -8.93 11.88
C GLU A 229 -2.87 -7.93 11.92
N GLY A 230 -3.12 -6.76 12.50
CA GLY A 230 -2.12 -5.70 12.75
C GLY A 230 -2.19 -4.55 11.75
N PHE A 231 -2.80 -4.78 10.59
CA PHE A 231 -3.11 -3.75 9.60
C PHE A 231 -4.40 -3.02 9.96
N ARG A 232 -4.29 -1.75 10.36
CA ARG A 232 -5.46 -0.87 10.46
C ARG A 232 -5.91 -0.44 9.07
N ARG A 233 -7.21 -0.26 8.88
CA ARG A 233 -7.79 0.20 7.60
C ARG A 233 -8.34 1.62 7.71
N LYS A 234 -8.08 2.40 6.67
CA LYS A 234 -8.70 3.69 6.39
C LYS A 234 -9.84 3.45 5.42
N GLU A 235 -11.05 3.79 5.86
CA GLU A 235 -12.24 3.81 5.02
C GLU A 235 -12.43 5.22 4.45
N PHE A 236 -12.56 5.32 3.13
CA PHE A 236 -12.81 6.56 2.41
C PHE A 236 -14.26 6.54 1.92
N ARG A 237 -15.16 7.13 2.71
CA ARG A 237 -16.59 7.23 2.39
C ARG A 237 -16.86 8.44 1.48
N GLY A 238 -17.21 8.16 0.23
CA GLY A 238 -17.61 9.14 -0.77
C GLY A 238 -19.12 9.46 -0.73
N LYS A 239 -19.65 9.92 -1.86
CA LYS A 239 -21.10 9.90 -2.10
C LYS A 239 -21.58 8.45 -2.28
N LEU A 240 -22.85 8.20 -1.98
CA LEU A 240 -23.50 6.93 -2.27
C LEU A 240 -23.30 6.55 -3.75
N ALA A 241 -22.66 5.43 -4.01
CA ALA A 241 -22.38 4.93 -5.34
C ALA A 241 -22.66 3.42 -5.39
N ILE A 242 -23.64 3.02 -6.20
CA ILE A 242 -24.08 1.63 -6.34
C ILE A 242 -23.60 1.13 -7.71
N ALA A 243 -22.74 0.13 -7.72
CA ALA A 243 -22.26 -0.49 -8.95
C ALA A 243 -23.08 -1.74 -9.29
N ILE A 244 -23.32 -1.95 -10.57
CA ILE A 244 -23.91 -3.18 -11.11
C ILE A 244 -22.93 -3.75 -12.13
N THR A 245 -22.62 -5.03 -12.03
CA THR A 245 -21.90 -5.78 -13.08
C THR A 245 -22.80 -6.82 -13.69
N ALA A 246 -22.81 -6.95 -15.01
CA ALA A 246 -23.56 -7.95 -15.74
C ALA A 246 -22.65 -8.66 -16.76
N ASN A 247 -22.82 -9.97 -16.93
CA ASN A 247 -22.16 -10.75 -17.96
C ASN A 247 -23.21 -11.43 -18.84
N PHE A 248 -23.21 -11.13 -20.14
CA PHE A 248 -24.03 -11.83 -21.14
C PHE A 248 -23.18 -12.81 -21.95
N ILE A 249 -23.82 -13.81 -22.54
CA ILE A 249 -23.17 -14.83 -23.38
C ILE A 249 -22.61 -14.16 -24.64
N ASN A 250 -21.33 -14.38 -24.93
CA ASN A 250 -20.70 -13.97 -26.19
C ASN A 250 -20.57 -15.19 -27.13
N SER A 251 -21.45 -15.27 -28.13
CA SER A 251 -21.46 -16.35 -29.13
C SER A 251 -20.41 -16.18 -30.23
N ASN A 252 -19.62 -15.11 -30.19
CA ASN A 252 -18.54 -14.80 -31.14
C ASN A 252 -19.02 -14.67 -32.61
N THR A 253 -20.29 -14.31 -32.83
CA THR A 253 -20.85 -14.09 -34.17
C THR A 253 -20.28 -12.83 -34.84
N THR A 254 -20.45 -12.73 -36.16
CA THR A 254 -20.00 -11.56 -36.95
C THR A 254 -20.81 -10.29 -36.68
N ALA A 255 -21.97 -10.39 -36.03
CA ALA A 255 -22.73 -9.24 -35.54
C ALA A 255 -22.13 -8.73 -34.22
N GLU A 256 -22.05 -9.59 -33.20
CA GLU A 256 -21.41 -9.29 -31.91
C GLU A 256 -19.98 -8.75 -32.08
N ALA A 257 -19.22 -9.33 -33.03
CA ALA A 257 -17.85 -8.89 -33.33
C ALA A 257 -17.74 -7.42 -33.77
N LYS A 258 -18.78 -6.85 -34.41
CA LYS A 258 -18.78 -5.47 -34.93
C LYS A 258 -19.10 -4.40 -33.88
N VAL A 259 -19.87 -4.72 -32.85
CA VAL A 259 -20.30 -3.76 -31.81
C VAL A 259 -19.08 -3.13 -31.12
N GLU A 260 -19.00 -1.80 -31.03
CA GLU A 260 -17.83 -1.14 -30.43
C GLU A 260 -17.80 -1.25 -28.89
N GLU A 261 -16.61 -1.25 -28.30
CA GLU A 261 -16.43 -1.34 -26.84
C GLU A 261 -16.52 0.06 -26.17
N ILE A 262 -17.18 0.13 -25.01
CA ILE A 262 -17.41 1.40 -24.31
C ILE A 262 -16.33 1.59 -23.25
N SER A 263 -15.22 2.21 -23.64
CA SER A 263 -14.06 2.48 -22.78
C SER A 263 -14.28 3.62 -21.78
N GLY A 264 -15.16 3.42 -20.80
CA GLY A 264 -15.31 4.31 -19.63
C GLY A 264 -16.04 5.61 -19.93
N VAL A 265 -17.22 5.53 -20.55
CA VAL A 265 -18.05 6.70 -20.85
C VAL A 265 -18.78 7.14 -19.58
N ALA A 266 -18.15 8.04 -18.82
CA ALA A 266 -18.77 8.67 -17.66
C ALA A 266 -19.67 9.86 -18.07
N PHE A 267 -20.73 10.12 -17.29
CA PHE A 267 -21.72 11.17 -17.50
C PHE A 267 -21.12 12.52 -17.87
N ILE A 268 -20.02 12.90 -17.21
CA ILE A 268 -19.28 14.15 -17.41
C ILE A 268 -18.93 14.41 -18.88
N PHE A 269 -18.66 13.36 -19.68
CA PHE A 269 -18.16 13.46 -21.05
C PHE A 269 -19.22 13.23 -22.13
N ASN A 270 -20.31 12.52 -21.82
CA ASN A 270 -21.41 12.28 -22.75
C ASN A 270 -22.78 12.45 -22.07
N GLN A 271 -23.02 13.65 -21.54
CA GLN A 271 -24.24 13.98 -20.79
C GLN A 271 -25.51 13.69 -21.60
N LYS A 272 -25.48 13.93 -22.93
CA LYS A 272 -26.61 13.65 -23.82
C LYS A 272 -27.02 12.17 -23.76
N PHE A 273 -26.09 11.24 -24.00
CA PHE A 273 -26.38 9.80 -23.97
C PHE A 273 -27.08 9.34 -22.67
N PHE A 274 -26.68 9.87 -21.51
CA PHE A 274 -27.30 9.50 -20.23
C PHE A 274 -28.66 10.19 -19.98
N LEU A 275 -28.87 11.38 -20.53
CA LEU A 275 -30.17 12.06 -20.47
C LEU A 275 -31.17 11.36 -21.41
N ASP A 276 -30.75 11.00 -22.62
CA ASP A 276 -31.54 10.26 -23.60
C ASP A 276 -31.87 8.86 -23.06
N LEU A 277 -30.88 8.10 -22.56
CA LEU A 277 -31.06 6.82 -21.86
C LEU A 277 -32.13 6.94 -20.76
N ARG A 278 -31.99 7.93 -19.86
CA ARG A 278 -32.95 8.14 -18.77
C ARG A 278 -34.35 8.48 -19.29
N GLN A 279 -34.46 9.24 -20.37
CA GLN A 279 -35.75 9.63 -20.94
C GLN A 279 -36.45 8.46 -21.64
N GLU A 280 -35.71 7.57 -22.31
CA GLU A 280 -36.26 6.44 -23.06
C GLU A 280 -36.51 5.20 -22.17
N THR A 281 -35.66 4.95 -21.17
CA THR A 281 -35.68 3.72 -20.35
C THR A 281 -35.99 3.94 -18.86
N GLY A 282 -35.90 5.17 -18.36
CA GLY A 282 -35.94 5.46 -16.91
C GLY A 282 -34.67 5.07 -16.13
N VAL A 283 -33.66 4.49 -16.78
CA VAL A 283 -32.37 4.11 -16.18
C VAL A 283 -31.48 5.36 -16.06
N ASP A 284 -31.11 5.76 -14.84
CA ASP A 284 -30.22 6.90 -14.59
C ASP A 284 -28.86 6.45 -14.01
N LEU A 285 -27.82 6.60 -14.82
CA LEU A 285 -26.45 6.15 -14.55
C LEU A 285 -25.46 7.33 -14.49
N GLU A 286 -24.39 7.17 -13.73
CA GLU A 286 -23.23 8.09 -13.73
C GLU A 286 -22.10 7.66 -14.67
N ASN A 287 -22.04 6.37 -15.03
CA ASN A 287 -21.01 5.78 -15.88
C ASN A 287 -21.48 4.41 -16.39
N ILE A 288 -21.05 4.03 -17.60
CA ILE A 288 -21.16 2.67 -18.13
C ILE A 288 -19.90 2.29 -18.93
N VAL A 289 -19.49 1.03 -18.77
CA VAL A 289 -18.33 0.43 -19.41
C VAL A 289 -18.77 -0.90 -20.02
N TYR A 290 -18.32 -1.20 -21.24
CA TYR A 290 -18.59 -2.45 -21.95
C TYR A 290 -17.28 -3.03 -22.52
N TYR A 291 -16.99 -4.28 -22.18
CA TYR A 291 -15.86 -5.07 -22.69
C TYR A 291 -16.34 -6.41 -23.28
N LYS A 292 -15.70 -6.83 -24.38
CA LYS A 292 -16.04 -8.02 -25.16
C LYS A 292 -14.96 -9.09 -25.01
N ASP A 293 -14.94 -9.78 -23.86
CA ASP A 293 -14.04 -10.92 -23.60
C ASP A 293 -14.80 -12.24 -23.86
N LYS A 294 -14.72 -13.24 -22.96
CA LYS A 294 -15.52 -14.47 -23.03
C LYS A 294 -17.02 -14.24 -22.81
N THR A 295 -17.37 -13.11 -22.23
CA THR A 295 -18.73 -12.60 -22.01
C THR A 295 -18.79 -11.17 -22.55
N HIS A 296 -19.99 -10.71 -22.90
CA HIS A 296 -20.23 -9.28 -23.02
C HIS A 296 -20.38 -8.74 -21.61
N TYR A 297 -19.32 -8.14 -21.09
CA TYR A 297 -19.24 -7.67 -19.72
C TYR A 297 -19.58 -6.19 -19.64
N PHE A 298 -20.53 -5.85 -18.78
CA PHE A 298 -20.91 -4.49 -18.47
C PHE A 298 -20.61 -4.19 -17.01
N VAL A 299 -20.08 -3.00 -16.73
CA VAL A 299 -20.10 -2.41 -15.38
C VAL A 299 -20.62 -0.98 -15.45
N MET A 300 -21.61 -0.69 -14.62
CA MET A 300 -22.31 0.59 -14.57
C MET A 300 -22.46 1.07 -13.13
N THR A 301 -22.51 2.38 -12.93
CA THR A 301 -22.80 2.98 -11.61
C THR A 301 -24.15 3.67 -11.65
N ALA A 302 -25.13 3.10 -10.97
CA ALA A 302 -26.52 3.53 -10.98
C ALA A 302 -26.85 4.44 -9.79
N LYS A 303 -27.78 5.38 -9.99
CA LYS A 303 -28.25 6.27 -8.92
C LYS A 303 -29.35 5.58 -8.12
N LYS A 304 -29.29 5.63 -6.78
CA LYS A 304 -30.26 5.00 -5.86
C LYS A 304 -31.72 5.27 -6.24
N GLN A 305 -32.05 6.52 -6.62
CA GLN A 305 -33.42 6.86 -7.02
C GLN A 305 -33.91 6.04 -8.22
N SER A 306 -33.11 5.87 -9.28
CA SER A 306 -33.49 5.08 -10.45
C SER A 306 -33.69 3.59 -10.12
N LEU A 307 -32.94 3.07 -9.14
CA LEU A 307 -33.10 1.70 -8.66
C LEU A 307 -34.38 1.51 -7.82
N LEU A 308 -34.81 2.54 -7.08
CA LEU A 308 -36.12 2.56 -6.40
C LEU A 308 -37.25 2.72 -7.42
N ASP A 309 -37.14 3.69 -8.33
CA ASP A 309 -38.15 4.01 -9.37
C ASP A 309 -38.42 2.82 -10.30
N LYS A 310 -37.39 2.02 -10.62
CA LYS A 310 -37.48 0.79 -11.43
C LYS A 310 -37.73 -0.47 -10.59
N GLY A 311 -37.97 -0.36 -9.28
CA GLY A 311 -38.32 -1.48 -8.39
C GLY A 311 -37.20 -2.50 -8.15
N VAL A 312 -35.94 -2.15 -8.44
CA VAL A 312 -34.74 -2.98 -8.20
C VAL A 312 -34.42 -3.05 -6.71
N ILE A 313 -34.58 -1.92 -6.01
CA ILE A 313 -34.49 -1.81 -4.56
C ILE A 313 -35.93 -1.68 -4.02
N VAL A 314 -36.32 -2.53 -3.07
CA VAL A 314 -37.69 -2.60 -2.56
C VAL A 314 -37.96 -1.51 -1.50
N HIS A 315 -37.01 -1.27 -0.61
CA HIS A 315 -37.12 -0.27 0.45
C HIS A 315 -35.90 0.66 0.52
N ASP A 316 -36.17 1.95 0.77
CA ASP A 316 -35.15 2.96 1.01
C ASP A 316 -34.58 2.83 2.44
N TYR A 317 -33.45 2.13 2.55
CA TYR A 317 -32.64 2.12 3.77
C TYR A 317 -31.54 3.20 3.73
N VAL A 318 -31.26 3.76 4.92
CA VAL A 318 -30.22 4.77 5.15
C VAL A 318 -28.81 4.14 5.17
N ASP A 319 -28.70 2.94 5.74
CA ASP A 319 -27.47 2.15 5.74
C ASP A 319 -27.27 1.42 4.40
N THR A 320 -26.02 1.30 3.94
CA THR A 320 -25.71 0.70 2.62
C THR A 320 -25.64 -0.81 2.63
N GLU A 321 -25.35 -1.46 3.75
CA GLU A 321 -25.39 -2.92 3.86
C GLU A 321 -26.83 -3.42 3.90
N ALA A 322 -27.72 -2.73 4.64
CA ALA A 322 -29.16 -2.97 4.62
C ALA A 322 -29.78 -2.67 3.23
N LEU A 323 -29.40 -1.55 2.60
CA LEU A 323 -29.92 -1.16 1.28
C LEU A 323 -29.62 -2.18 0.19
N LEU A 324 -28.43 -2.80 0.22
CA LEU A 324 -27.93 -3.74 -0.79
C LEU A 324 -28.02 -5.22 -0.35
N ASN A 325 -28.71 -5.52 0.75
CA ASN A 325 -29.02 -6.88 1.17
C ASN A 325 -29.87 -7.58 0.08
N SER A 326 -29.59 -8.86 -0.18
CA SER A 326 -30.37 -9.73 -1.07
C SER A 326 -31.87 -9.79 -0.76
N GLU A 327 -32.29 -9.55 0.48
CA GLU A 327 -33.72 -9.45 0.87
C GLU A 327 -34.39 -8.16 0.38
N ASN A 328 -33.61 -7.10 0.14
CA ASN A 328 -34.08 -5.79 -0.31
C ASN A 328 -33.90 -5.57 -1.83
N VAL A 329 -33.26 -6.51 -2.54
CA VAL A 329 -32.96 -6.42 -3.97
C VAL A 329 -33.87 -7.37 -4.75
N ASN A 330 -34.74 -6.82 -5.58
CA ASN A 330 -35.55 -7.60 -6.51
C ASN A 330 -34.68 -8.06 -7.69
N GLN A 331 -34.34 -9.35 -7.68
CA GLN A 331 -33.45 -9.94 -8.69
C GLN A 331 -34.03 -9.91 -10.11
N GLU A 332 -35.36 -10.01 -10.29
CA GLU A 332 -35.98 -9.93 -11.63
C GLU A 332 -35.91 -8.50 -12.19
N ALA A 333 -36.20 -7.50 -11.35
CA ALA A 333 -36.04 -6.10 -11.71
C ALA A 333 -34.57 -5.74 -11.98
N LEU A 334 -33.62 -6.28 -11.20
CA LEU A 334 -32.17 -6.12 -11.46
C LEU A 334 -31.77 -6.69 -12.83
N LEU A 335 -32.29 -7.86 -13.20
CA LEU A 335 -32.04 -8.50 -14.49
C LEU A 335 -32.65 -7.72 -15.66
N ALA A 336 -33.81 -7.10 -15.48
CA ALA A 336 -34.41 -6.20 -16.46
C ALA A 336 -33.56 -4.92 -16.62
N TYR A 337 -33.29 -4.22 -15.51
CA TYR A 337 -32.54 -2.96 -15.46
C TYR A 337 -31.15 -3.08 -16.12
N ALA A 338 -30.40 -4.13 -15.78
CA ALA A 338 -29.05 -4.34 -16.32
C ALA A 338 -29.05 -4.77 -17.80
N ARG A 339 -30.10 -5.45 -18.28
CA ARG A 339 -30.27 -5.78 -19.70
C ARG A 339 -30.59 -4.54 -20.51
N GLU A 340 -31.61 -3.79 -20.09
CA GLU A 340 -32.10 -2.57 -20.75
C GLU A 340 -30.99 -1.51 -20.89
N ALA A 341 -30.20 -1.31 -19.83
CA ALA A 341 -29.03 -0.44 -19.85
C ALA A 341 -27.92 -0.92 -20.83
N ALA A 342 -27.70 -2.22 -20.96
CA ALA A 342 -26.70 -2.80 -21.85
C ALA A 342 -27.11 -2.74 -23.34
N ASP A 343 -28.40 -2.97 -23.61
CA ASP A 343 -28.99 -2.95 -24.95
C ASP A 343 -28.95 -1.53 -25.53
N TYR A 344 -29.45 -0.55 -24.76
CA TYR A 344 -29.38 0.87 -25.13
C TYR A 344 -27.94 1.35 -25.35
N ALA A 345 -27.02 0.98 -24.45
CA ALA A 345 -25.62 1.37 -24.52
C ALA A 345 -24.89 0.80 -25.75
N THR A 346 -25.33 -0.35 -26.26
CA THR A 346 -24.81 -0.94 -27.51
C THR A 346 -25.66 -0.60 -28.74
N HIS A 347 -26.57 0.38 -28.62
CA HIS A 347 -27.48 0.82 -29.68
C HIS A 347 -28.28 -0.33 -30.31
N TYR A 348 -28.69 -1.31 -29.51
CA TYR A 348 -29.44 -2.50 -29.93
C TYR A 348 -28.71 -3.35 -31.00
N GLN A 349 -27.38 -3.30 -31.04
CA GLN A 349 -26.55 -4.04 -32.01
C GLN A 349 -26.16 -5.46 -31.54
N LEU A 350 -26.33 -5.78 -30.25
CA LEU A 350 -26.11 -7.14 -29.74
C LEU A 350 -27.36 -8.00 -30.03
N PRO A 351 -27.26 -9.11 -30.80
CA PRO A 351 -28.46 -9.83 -31.27
C PRO A 351 -29.30 -10.48 -30.17
N THR A 352 -28.69 -10.80 -29.02
CA THR A 352 -29.30 -11.45 -27.85
C THR A 352 -28.56 -10.99 -26.59
N LEU A 353 -29.30 -10.81 -25.49
CA LEU A 353 -28.76 -10.47 -24.17
C LEU A 353 -29.21 -11.51 -23.13
N ASP A 354 -28.77 -12.73 -23.39
CA ASP A 354 -28.88 -13.87 -22.48
C ASP A 354 -27.75 -13.83 -21.46
N TYR A 355 -28.09 -13.97 -20.19
CA TYR A 355 -27.12 -13.92 -19.11
C TYR A 355 -26.20 -15.14 -19.12
N ALA A 356 -24.90 -14.90 -18.95
CA ALA A 356 -23.96 -15.96 -18.58
C ALA A 356 -24.32 -16.48 -17.18
N MET A 357 -23.89 -17.71 -16.86
CA MET A 357 -24.12 -18.30 -15.54
C MET A 357 -22.96 -18.02 -14.59
N ASN A 358 -23.30 -17.62 -13.36
CA ASN A 358 -22.38 -17.42 -12.26
C ASN A 358 -22.05 -18.74 -11.55
N HIS A 359 -21.20 -18.67 -10.53
CA HIS A 359 -20.75 -19.83 -9.75
C HIS A 359 -21.83 -20.60 -8.99
N CYS A 360 -23.03 -20.02 -8.81
CA CYS A 360 -24.19 -20.65 -8.16
C CYS A 360 -25.20 -21.22 -9.19
N GLY A 361 -24.90 -21.16 -10.49
CA GLY A 361 -25.84 -21.56 -11.55
C GLY A 361 -26.95 -20.54 -11.80
N GLN A 362 -26.81 -19.32 -11.28
CA GLN A 362 -27.76 -18.21 -11.49
C GLN A 362 -27.25 -17.24 -12.57
N PRO A 363 -28.13 -16.44 -13.18
CA PRO A 363 -27.75 -15.32 -14.05
C PRO A 363 -26.68 -14.42 -13.43
N ASP A 364 -25.61 -14.12 -14.19
CA ASP A 364 -24.42 -13.43 -13.71
C ASP A 364 -24.56 -11.89 -13.74
N VAL A 365 -25.48 -11.41 -12.88
CA VAL A 365 -25.62 -10.01 -12.48
C VAL A 365 -25.39 -9.87 -10.97
N ALA A 366 -24.74 -8.79 -10.54
CA ALA A 366 -24.49 -8.51 -9.13
C ALA A 366 -24.39 -7.01 -8.83
N MET A 367 -24.84 -6.61 -7.64
CA MET A 367 -24.73 -5.24 -7.10
C MET A 367 -23.59 -5.14 -6.08
N PHE A 368 -22.94 -3.98 -6.01
CA PHE A 368 -21.82 -3.71 -5.09
C PHE A 368 -21.85 -2.28 -4.56
N ASP A 369 -21.43 -2.10 -3.30
CA ASP A 369 -21.21 -0.78 -2.72
C ASP A 369 -19.85 -0.21 -3.18
N PHE A 370 -19.86 0.94 -3.85
CA PHE A 370 -18.68 1.77 -4.15
C PHE A 370 -18.60 3.04 -3.29
N THR A 371 -19.53 3.23 -2.36
CA THR A 371 -19.57 4.37 -1.43
C THR A 371 -18.35 4.42 -0.53
N CYS A 372 -17.86 3.26 -0.10
CA CYS A 372 -16.77 3.13 0.87
C CYS A 372 -15.60 2.31 0.29
N MET A 373 -14.48 2.97 0.02
CA MET A 373 -13.23 2.32 -0.44
C MET A 373 -12.26 2.18 0.73
N CYS A 374 -11.71 0.98 0.94
CA CYS A 374 -10.72 0.72 1.98
C CYS A 374 -9.27 0.80 1.44
N ALA A 375 -8.37 1.31 2.27
CA ALA A 375 -6.93 1.09 2.13
C ALA A 375 -6.31 0.73 3.48
N SER A 376 -5.20 -0.01 3.48
CA SER A 376 -4.41 -0.22 4.70
C SER A 376 -3.74 1.08 5.15
N GLU A 377 -3.45 1.24 6.44
CA GLU A 377 -2.60 2.33 6.91
C GLU A 377 -1.12 2.15 6.54
N ASN A 378 -0.69 0.90 6.40
CA ASN A 378 0.67 0.47 6.12
C ASN A 378 0.66 -0.75 5.18
N ALA A 379 1.64 -0.85 4.29
CA ALA A 379 1.76 -1.98 3.37
C ALA A 379 2.46 -3.20 3.97
N ALA A 380 3.31 -2.99 4.99
CA ALA A 380 3.99 -4.07 5.70
C ALA A 380 4.15 -3.80 7.20
N LEU A 381 4.39 -4.89 7.94
CA LEU A 381 4.81 -4.92 9.33
C LEU A 381 5.75 -6.12 9.55
N VAL A 382 6.51 -6.12 10.64
CA VAL A 382 7.33 -7.24 11.08
C VAL A 382 6.88 -7.63 12.49
N ARG A 383 6.73 -8.93 12.76
CA ARG A 383 6.49 -9.47 14.11
C ARG A 383 7.71 -10.26 14.55
N GLU A 384 8.05 -10.20 15.84
CA GLU A 384 9.19 -10.94 16.40
C GLU A 384 8.86 -11.57 17.75
N ARG A 385 9.22 -12.85 17.90
CA ARG A 385 8.99 -13.70 19.09
C ARG A 385 10.16 -14.65 19.26
N PHE A 386 10.69 -14.78 20.47
CA PHE A 386 11.76 -15.74 20.79
C PHE A 386 12.91 -15.73 19.76
N GLY A 387 13.39 -14.52 19.40
CA GLY A 387 14.45 -14.30 18.40
C GLY A 387 14.06 -14.54 16.93
N ARG A 388 12.84 -15.01 16.66
CA ARG A 388 12.33 -15.39 15.34
C ARG A 388 11.39 -14.32 14.79
N SER A 389 11.76 -13.72 13.67
CA SER A 389 11.02 -12.64 13.02
C SER A 389 10.29 -13.09 11.76
N VAL A 390 9.04 -12.64 11.55
CA VAL A 390 8.29 -12.82 10.30
C VAL A 390 7.97 -11.46 9.66
N LEU A 391 8.21 -11.36 8.36
CA LEU A 391 7.85 -10.22 7.53
C LEU A 391 6.43 -10.39 6.97
N VAL A 392 5.53 -9.46 7.29
CA VAL A 392 4.11 -9.53 6.97
C VAL A 392 3.74 -8.40 6.02
N ALA A 393 3.13 -8.69 4.87
CA ALA A 393 2.80 -7.67 3.85
C ALA A 393 1.44 -7.89 3.19
N LEU A 394 0.84 -6.81 2.66
CA LEU A 394 -0.42 -6.85 1.89
C LEU A 394 -0.21 -6.50 0.42
N VAL A 395 -0.94 -7.18 -0.48
CA VAL A 395 -0.86 -6.99 -1.94
C VAL A 395 -2.23 -7.11 -2.61
N GLY A 396 -2.57 -6.13 -3.47
CA GLY A 396 -3.85 -6.08 -4.18
C GLY A 396 -4.97 -5.48 -3.34
N ASP A 397 -6.21 -5.96 -3.52
CA ASP A 397 -7.41 -5.39 -2.90
C ASP A 397 -7.42 -5.49 -1.35
N SER A 398 -6.52 -6.28 -0.75
CA SER A 398 -6.28 -6.30 0.71
C SER A 398 -5.58 -5.01 1.18
N LEU A 399 -4.66 -4.49 0.37
CA LEU A 399 -3.84 -3.29 0.59
C LEU A 399 -4.55 -1.99 0.18
N LEU A 400 -5.23 -1.99 -0.97
CA LEU A 400 -5.88 -0.83 -1.56
C LEU A 400 -7.01 -1.29 -2.48
N GLU A 401 -8.26 -1.03 -2.10
CA GLU A 401 -9.43 -1.37 -2.91
C GLU A 401 -9.47 -0.52 -4.20
N PRO A 402 -9.65 -1.13 -5.39
CA PRO A 402 -9.70 -0.40 -6.64
C PRO A 402 -11.13 0.01 -7.01
N PHE A 403 -11.30 1.27 -7.45
CA PHE A 403 -12.52 1.70 -8.13
C PHE A 403 -12.54 1.13 -9.56
N TRP A 404 -13.36 0.09 -9.81
CA TRP A 404 -13.29 -0.72 -11.03
C TRP A 404 -13.47 0.06 -12.34
N PRO A 405 -14.35 1.08 -12.47
CA PRO A 405 -14.51 1.84 -13.71
C PRO A 405 -13.31 2.70 -14.11
N MET A 406 -12.30 2.87 -13.24
CA MET A 406 -11.01 3.47 -13.62
C MET A 406 -9.95 2.42 -14.02
N GLY A 407 -10.26 1.13 -13.90
CA GLY A 407 -9.37 0.03 -14.32
C GLY A 407 -8.02 0.00 -13.59
N THR A 408 -8.01 0.37 -12.30
CA THR A 408 -6.78 0.54 -11.50
C THR A 408 -6.27 -0.76 -10.84
N GLY A 409 -7.16 -1.73 -10.60
CA GLY A 409 -6.90 -2.88 -9.73
C GLY A 409 -5.72 -3.76 -10.15
N CYS A 410 -5.74 -4.32 -11.36
CA CYS A 410 -4.66 -5.20 -11.82
C CYS A 410 -3.31 -4.48 -11.86
N ALA A 411 -3.30 -3.21 -12.27
CA ALA A 411 -2.09 -2.38 -12.33
C ALA A 411 -1.50 -2.12 -10.93
N ARG A 412 -2.31 -1.62 -9.99
CA ARG A 412 -1.84 -1.31 -8.63
C ARG A 412 -1.50 -2.57 -7.84
N GLY A 413 -2.25 -3.66 -8.04
CA GLY A 413 -1.94 -4.97 -7.49
C GLY A 413 -0.59 -5.52 -7.98
N PHE A 414 -0.28 -5.38 -9.27
CA PHE A 414 1.01 -5.83 -9.83
C PHE A 414 2.18 -4.95 -9.38
N LEU A 415 1.99 -3.62 -9.28
CA LEU A 415 3.00 -2.72 -8.70
C LEU A 415 3.28 -3.07 -7.23
N ALA A 416 2.25 -3.31 -6.43
CA ALA A 416 2.40 -3.77 -5.05
C ALA A 416 3.07 -5.15 -4.94
N ALA A 417 2.85 -6.05 -5.90
CA ALA A 417 3.57 -7.33 -5.99
C ALA A 417 5.07 -7.13 -6.22
N PHE A 418 5.45 -6.25 -7.17
CA PHE A 418 6.86 -5.90 -7.41
C PHE A 418 7.53 -5.22 -6.22
N ASP A 419 6.84 -4.29 -5.55
CA ASP A 419 7.36 -3.63 -4.34
C ASP A 419 7.55 -4.61 -3.18
N THR A 420 6.66 -5.61 -3.08
CA THR A 420 6.74 -6.66 -2.06
C THR A 420 7.87 -7.64 -2.37
N ALA A 421 8.09 -8.01 -3.63
CA ALA A 421 9.24 -8.80 -4.04
C ALA A 421 10.58 -8.05 -3.80
N TRP A 422 10.62 -6.75 -4.07
CA TRP A 422 11.79 -5.90 -3.74
C TRP A 422 12.06 -5.81 -2.23
N MET A 423 11.01 -5.71 -1.42
CA MET A 423 11.09 -5.72 0.03
C MET A 423 11.62 -7.07 0.55
N VAL A 424 11.08 -8.19 0.08
CA VAL A 424 11.57 -9.54 0.46
C VAL A 424 13.02 -9.77 0.01
N LYS A 425 13.39 -9.28 -1.18
CA LYS A 425 14.79 -9.26 -1.64
C LYS A 425 15.71 -8.45 -0.71
N SER A 426 15.22 -7.35 -0.12
CA SER A 426 15.99 -6.56 0.86
C SER A 426 16.07 -7.22 2.24
N TRP A 427 15.00 -7.92 2.65
CA TRP A 427 14.92 -8.73 3.86
C TRP A 427 15.93 -9.89 3.82
N ALA A 428 15.93 -10.69 2.75
CA ALA A 428 16.87 -11.80 2.55
C ALA A 428 18.35 -11.38 2.42
N GLN A 429 18.64 -10.07 2.35
CA GLN A 429 19.99 -9.50 2.40
C GLN A 429 20.41 -9.05 3.81
N GLY A 430 19.62 -9.32 4.85
CA GLY A 430 19.92 -8.95 6.23
C GLY A 430 19.84 -7.45 6.51
N ARG A 431 19.11 -6.68 5.68
CA ARG A 431 18.89 -5.25 5.95
C ARG A 431 17.95 -5.07 7.14
N SER A 432 18.19 -4.03 7.95
CA SER A 432 17.44 -3.77 9.18
C SER A 432 15.92 -3.77 8.95
N PRO A 433 15.12 -4.44 9.80
CA PRO A 433 13.66 -4.48 9.67
C PRO A 433 13.01 -3.10 9.50
N LEU A 434 13.52 -2.08 10.22
CA LEU A 434 12.99 -0.71 10.14
C LEU A 434 13.37 0.01 8.83
N ASP A 435 14.50 -0.33 8.21
CA ASP A 435 14.89 0.21 6.89
C ASP A 435 14.07 -0.43 5.78
N VAL A 436 13.86 -1.76 5.85
CA VAL A 436 13.02 -2.52 4.92
C VAL A 436 11.57 -2.01 4.95
N LEU A 437 11.03 -1.76 6.15
CA LEU A 437 9.71 -1.16 6.33
C LEU A 437 9.66 0.30 5.82
N ALA A 438 10.68 1.13 6.11
CA ALA A 438 10.70 2.52 5.64
C ALA A 438 10.76 2.62 4.10
N GLU A 439 11.53 1.75 3.45
CA GLU A 439 11.55 1.67 1.98
C GLU A 439 10.19 1.20 1.43
N ARG A 440 9.58 0.14 2.01
CA ARG A 440 8.28 -0.38 1.57
C ARG A 440 7.15 0.65 1.69
N GLU A 441 7.10 1.39 2.80
CA GLU A 441 6.10 2.44 3.03
C GLU A 441 6.36 3.68 2.16
N SER A 442 7.63 3.97 1.82
CA SER A 442 7.97 5.04 0.87
C SER A 442 7.43 4.75 -0.53
N LEU A 443 7.46 3.48 -0.96
CA LEU A 443 6.82 3.03 -2.19
C LEU A 443 5.29 3.05 -2.08
N TYR A 444 4.73 2.60 -0.95
CA TYR A 444 3.27 2.54 -0.76
C TYR A 444 2.59 3.90 -0.91
N ARG A 445 3.19 4.98 -0.40
CA ARG A 445 2.70 6.36 -0.58
C ARG A 445 2.52 6.77 -2.05
N LEU A 446 3.26 6.18 -2.98
CA LEU A 446 3.12 6.45 -4.42
C LEU A 446 1.95 5.69 -5.04
N LEU A 447 1.50 4.57 -4.45
CA LEU A 447 0.57 3.64 -5.09
C LEU A 447 -0.83 4.23 -5.40
N PRO A 448 -1.50 4.97 -4.48
CA PRO A 448 -2.84 5.52 -4.73
C PRO A 448 -2.89 6.60 -5.82
N GLN A 449 -1.75 7.27 -6.10
CA GLN A 449 -1.63 8.30 -7.13
C GLN A 449 -1.12 7.77 -8.48
N THR A 450 -0.79 6.48 -8.60
CA THR A 450 -0.32 5.90 -9.88
C THR A 450 -1.37 5.99 -10.99
N THR A 451 -0.92 6.29 -12.20
CA THR A 451 -1.69 6.32 -13.45
C THR A 451 -0.80 5.82 -14.59
N PRO A 452 -1.34 5.43 -15.77
CA PRO A 452 -0.52 5.13 -16.93
C PRO A 452 0.35 6.31 -17.40
N GLU A 453 0.04 7.54 -16.98
CA GLU A 453 0.71 8.77 -17.39
C GLU A 453 1.92 9.12 -16.52
N ASN A 454 1.90 8.82 -15.22
CA ASN A 454 2.95 9.21 -14.26
C ASN A 454 3.94 8.09 -13.88
N ILE A 455 3.70 6.85 -14.27
CA ILE A 455 4.68 5.76 -14.20
C ILE A 455 5.66 5.81 -15.38
N ALA A 456 6.83 5.19 -15.24
CA ALA A 456 7.84 5.15 -16.31
C ALA A 456 7.29 4.47 -17.58
N LYS A 457 7.52 5.06 -18.76
CA LYS A 457 6.92 4.60 -20.03
C LYS A 457 7.69 3.47 -20.73
N ASN A 458 8.93 3.20 -20.35
CA ASN A 458 9.77 2.19 -20.98
C ASN A 458 9.56 0.80 -20.32
N PHE A 459 8.54 0.08 -20.76
CA PHE A 459 8.13 -1.20 -20.16
C PHE A 459 9.09 -2.37 -20.41
N ASP A 460 10.08 -2.23 -21.30
CA ASP A 460 11.15 -3.21 -21.48
C ASP A 460 12.18 -3.18 -20.34
N LEU A 461 12.30 -2.04 -19.64
CA LEU A 461 13.21 -1.87 -18.51
C LEU A 461 12.58 -2.20 -17.15
N TYR A 462 11.29 -2.54 -17.09
CA TYR A 462 10.60 -2.82 -15.83
C TYR A 462 11.15 -4.07 -15.15
N THR A 463 11.66 -3.90 -13.93
CA THR A 463 12.04 -5.00 -13.02
C THR A 463 11.36 -4.80 -11.66
N ILE A 464 11.64 -5.68 -10.69
CA ILE A 464 11.22 -5.44 -9.30
C ILE A 464 11.87 -4.18 -8.70
N ASP A 465 13.00 -3.70 -9.25
CA ASP A 465 13.62 -2.44 -8.85
C ASP A 465 12.63 -1.26 -9.05
N PRO A 466 12.20 -0.59 -7.97
CA PRO A 466 11.21 0.47 -8.06
C PRO A 466 11.72 1.69 -8.86
N GLY A 467 13.04 1.90 -8.96
CA GLY A 467 13.63 2.94 -9.79
C GLY A 467 13.38 2.75 -11.29
N THR A 468 13.04 1.53 -11.73
CA THR A 468 12.64 1.26 -13.13
C THR A 468 11.18 1.61 -13.41
N ARG A 469 10.36 1.81 -12.36
CA ARG A 469 8.89 1.92 -12.44
C ARG A 469 8.38 3.31 -12.05
N TYR A 470 8.99 3.93 -11.04
CA TYR A 470 8.59 5.22 -10.48
C TYR A 470 9.60 6.34 -10.85
N PRO A 471 9.24 7.28 -11.74
CA PRO A 471 10.06 8.45 -12.03
C PRO A 471 10.26 9.31 -10.77
N ASN A 472 11.47 9.87 -10.60
CA ASN A 472 11.82 10.73 -9.46
C ASN A 472 11.58 10.10 -8.07
N LEU A 473 11.75 8.78 -7.97
CA LEU A 473 11.57 8.00 -6.74
C LEU A 473 12.40 8.54 -5.56
N ASN A 474 11.72 8.94 -4.49
CA ASN A 474 12.33 9.10 -3.16
C ASN A 474 12.00 7.89 -2.27
N SER A 475 12.81 6.84 -2.37
CA SER A 475 12.72 5.62 -1.56
C SER A 475 12.96 5.85 -0.06
N THR A 476 13.30 7.07 0.35
CA THR A 476 13.60 7.46 1.73
C THR A 476 12.59 8.45 2.31
N CYS A 477 11.46 8.71 1.64
CA CYS A 477 10.48 9.71 2.11
C CYS A 477 9.80 9.32 3.45
N VAL A 478 9.85 8.04 3.82
CA VAL A 478 9.65 7.54 5.18
C VAL A 478 11.02 7.36 5.84
N ARG A 479 11.15 7.72 7.12
CA ARG A 479 12.36 7.43 7.92
C ARG A 479 12.14 6.23 8.85
N PRO A 480 13.16 5.42 9.18
CA PRO A 480 13.02 4.22 10.04
C PRO A 480 12.32 4.46 11.39
N HIS A 481 12.52 5.63 12.01
CA HIS A 481 11.84 5.98 13.26
C HIS A 481 10.32 6.14 13.12
N GLN A 482 9.81 6.44 11.91
CA GLN A 482 8.38 6.62 11.64
C GLN A 482 7.62 5.29 11.53
N VAL A 483 8.32 4.20 11.22
CA VAL A 483 7.75 2.84 11.07
C VAL A 483 8.00 1.94 12.28
N ARG A 484 8.53 2.49 13.40
CA ARG A 484 8.68 1.74 14.66
C ARG A 484 7.37 1.13 15.18
N SER A 485 6.22 1.71 14.86
CA SER A 485 4.90 1.13 15.17
C SER A 485 4.57 -0.15 14.39
N ASN A 486 5.31 -0.43 13.32
CA ASN A 486 5.09 -1.54 12.41
C ASN A 486 6.10 -2.68 12.66
N TYR A 487 6.97 -2.55 13.68
CA TYR A 487 7.85 -3.61 14.16
C TYR A 487 7.39 -4.02 15.57
N ILE A 488 6.87 -5.23 15.69
CA ILE A 488 6.07 -5.69 16.84
C ILE A 488 6.84 -6.78 17.59
N CYS A 489 7.54 -6.38 18.64
CA CYS A 489 8.23 -7.28 19.58
C CYS A 489 7.48 -7.30 20.93
N GLY A 490 7.41 -8.47 21.57
CA GLY A 490 6.63 -8.72 22.80
C GLY A 490 5.14 -9.04 22.56
N GLU A 491 4.52 -9.66 23.58
CA GLU A 491 3.20 -10.32 23.56
C GLU A 491 2.08 -9.61 22.75
N MET A 492 1.25 -10.40 22.08
CA MET A 492 -0.03 -9.93 21.53
C MET A 492 -1.01 -9.54 22.64
N LYS A 493 -1.03 -8.25 22.99
CA LYS A 493 -2.21 -7.66 23.64
C LYS A 493 -3.37 -7.65 22.63
N VAL A 494 -4.26 -8.64 22.79
CA VAL A 494 -5.52 -8.77 22.03
C VAL A 494 -6.33 -7.49 22.22
N CYS A 495 -6.28 -6.62 21.21
CA CYS A 495 -6.89 -5.31 21.27
C CYS A 495 -8.33 -5.42 20.73
N SER A 496 -9.27 -5.75 21.61
CA SER A 496 -10.71 -5.79 21.28
C SER A 496 -11.14 -4.44 20.71
N LEU A 497 -11.66 -4.44 19.48
CA LEU A 497 -11.80 -3.26 18.64
C LEU A 497 -13.05 -2.43 18.98
N GLU A 498 -13.12 -1.88 20.20
CA GLU A 498 -14.18 -0.96 20.61
C GLU A 498 -13.68 0.48 20.87
N ARG A 499 -14.18 1.39 20.02
CA ARG A 499 -14.36 2.84 20.23
C ARG A 499 -13.29 3.62 21.03
N ALA A 500 -12.43 4.34 20.31
CA ALA A 500 -11.74 5.54 20.83
C ALA A 500 -11.57 6.64 19.77
N ALA A 501 -12.69 7.19 19.28
CA ALA A 501 -12.66 8.36 18.38
C ALA A 501 -12.47 9.66 19.19
N THR A 502 -11.23 10.01 19.53
CA THR A 502 -10.88 11.40 19.93
C THR A 502 -9.39 11.69 19.75
N ILE A 503 -9.07 12.81 19.11
CA ILE A 503 -7.70 13.17 18.74
C ILE A 503 -7.06 14.03 19.83
N ARG A 504 -5.89 13.61 20.36
CA ARG A 504 -4.69 14.46 20.62
C ARG A 504 -3.51 13.64 21.15
N ARG A 505 -2.31 13.99 20.67
CA ARG A 505 -0.96 13.54 21.09
C ARG A 505 0.04 14.61 20.60
N PRO A 506 1.27 14.67 21.14
CA PRO A 506 1.71 14.30 22.49
C PRO A 506 2.54 15.43 23.16
N VAL A 507 2.88 15.27 24.44
CA VAL A 507 4.13 15.81 25.01
C VAL A 507 4.76 14.68 25.82
N ASN A 508 6.08 14.48 25.68
CA ASN A 508 6.81 13.56 26.54
C ASN A 508 7.11 14.24 27.88
N LEU A 509 6.73 13.60 28.99
CA LEU A 509 7.33 13.85 30.29
C LEU A 509 7.71 12.51 30.93
N ALA A 510 8.72 12.56 31.80
CA ALA A 510 9.37 11.37 32.33
C ALA A 510 8.47 10.54 33.26
N ARG A 511 8.85 9.27 33.39
CA ARG A 511 8.27 8.24 34.24
C ARG A 511 8.20 8.68 35.71
N ARG A 512 7.04 9.20 36.15
CA ARG A 512 6.56 9.05 37.54
C ARG A 512 5.61 7.85 37.62
N GLU A 513 5.36 7.41 38.85
CA GLU A 513 4.65 6.17 39.16
C GLU A 513 3.18 6.20 38.73
N SER A 514 2.60 5.01 38.54
CA SER A 514 1.37 4.84 37.78
C SER A 514 0.11 5.18 38.58
N GLU A 515 -0.37 6.42 38.45
CA GLU A 515 -1.75 6.78 38.79
C GLU A 515 -2.74 5.96 37.95
N ILE A 516 -3.39 4.98 38.59
CA ILE A 516 -4.49 4.24 37.97
C ILE A 516 -5.69 5.19 37.89
N ARG A 517 -6.19 5.43 36.67
CA ARG A 517 -7.39 6.26 36.47
C ARG A 517 -8.55 5.73 37.33
N PRO A 518 -9.18 6.54 38.21
CA PRO A 518 -10.20 6.06 39.14
C PRO A 518 -11.36 5.30 38.50
N SER A 519 -11.76 5.65 37.27
CA SER A 519 -12.79 4.90 36.52
C SER A 519 -12.37 3.45 36.22
N ARG A 520 -11.10 3.20 35.88
CA ARG A 520 -10.58 1.85 35.65
C ARG A 520 -10.48 1.04 36.94
N LEU A 521 -10.11 1.70 38.04
CA LEU A 521 -10.07 1.07 39.37
C LEU A 521 -11.48 0.66 39.80
N LEU A 522 -12.45 1.55 39.69
CA LEU A 522 -13.87 1.29 39.97
C LEU A 522 -14.44 0.12 39.16
N THR A 523 -14.24 0.12 37.83
CA THR A 523 -14.71 -1.00 36.98
C THR A 523 -14.01 -2.33 37.27
N TRP A 524 -12.76 -2.31 37.75
CA TRP A 524 -12.11 -3.54 38.22
C TRP A 524 -12.70 -4.03 39.54
N CYS A 525 -12.82 -3.15 40.54
CA CYS A 525 -13.43 -3.45 41.83
C CYS A 525 -14.83 -4.05 41.67
N GLN A 526 -15.68 -3.40 40.87
CA GLN A 526 -17.01 -3.90 40.48
C GLN A 526 -16.96 -5.36 40.00
N LYS A 527 -16.08 -5.67 39.04
CA LYS A 527 -15.95 -7.03 38.48
C LYS A 527 -15.35 -8.07 39.43
N GLN A 528 -14.67 -7.67 40.51
CA GLN A 528 -14.16 -8.62 41.51
C GLN A 528 -15.12 -8.85 42.67
N THR A 529 -15.99 -7.88 42.97
CA THR A 529 -16.99 -7.96 44.05
C THR A 529 -18.40 -8.32 43.58
N ASP A 530 -18.61 -8.50 42.27
CA ASP A 530 -19.87 -8.96 41.70
C ASP A 530 -20.28 -10.34 42.25
N GLY A 531 -21.58 -10.57 42.43
CA GLY A 531 -22.15 -11.77 43.04
C GLY A 531 -22.07 -11.88 44.58
N TYR A 532 -21.37 -10.97 45.28
CA TYR A 532 -21.24 -11.05 46.74
C TYR A 532 -22.47 -10.48 47.49
N ARG A 533 -22.96 -11.25 48.48
CA ARG A 533 -24.07 -10.83 49.36
C ARG A 533 -23.73 -9.50 50.06
N GLY A 534 -24.59 -8.50 49.89
CA GLY A 534 -24.50 -7.22 50.59
C GLY A 534 -23.48 -6.23 50.02
N VAL A 535 -22.89 -6.49 48.84
CA VAL A 535 -21.91 -5.61 48.19
C VAL A 535 -22.42 -5.13 46.84
N ASN A 536 -22.38 -3.81 46.63
CA ASN A 536 -22.61 -3.18 45.33
C ASN A 536 -21.71 -1.93 45.23
N VAL A 537 -20.64 -2.02 44.46
CA VAL A 537 -19.61 -0.97 44.39
C VAL A 537 -19.96 0.05 43.30
N THR A 538 -20.60 1.15 43.68
CA THR A 538 -20.90 2.26 42.76
C THR A 538 -19.88 3.40 42.83
N ASP A 539 -19.05 3.47 43.87
CA ASP A 539 -18.02 4.49 44.05
C ASP A 539 -16.67 3.94 44.62
N LEU A 540 -15.72 4.85 44.87
CA LEU A 540 -14.44 4.58 45.54
C LEU A 540 -14.38 5.25 46.92
N THR A 541 -15.53 5.40 47.57
CA THR A 541 -15.72 6.22 48.78
C THR A 541 -16.69 5.55 49.75
N SER A 542 -18.00 5.79 49.62
CA SER A 542 -19.03 5.31 50.54
C SER A 542 -19.21 3.79 50.54
N CYS A 543 -19.07 3.13 49.37
CA CYS A 543 -19.32 1.69 49.19
C CYS A 543 -18.38 0.78 50.00
N TRP A 544 -17.28 1.34 50.50
CA TRP A 544 -16.22 0.60 51.19
C TRP A 544 -16.30 0.72 52.72
N THR A 545 -17.15 1.62 53.23
CA THR A 545 -17.28 1.94 54.67
C THR A 545 -17.90 0.82 55.52
N SER A 546 -18.60 -0.15 54.91
CA SER A 546 -19.13 -1.34 55.59
C SER A 546 -18.10 -2.45 55.83
N GLY A 547 -16.90 -2.31 55.26
CA GLY A 547 -15.86 -3.35 55.22
C GLY A 547 -16.15 -4.52 54.26
N LEU A 548 -17.43 -4.89 54.06
CA LEU A 548 -17.83 -6.04 53.24
C LEU A 548 -17.25 -6.02 51.82
N ALA A 549 -17.18 -4.85 51.16
CA ALA A 549 -16.62 -4.74 49.82
C ALA A 549 -15.11 -5.06 49.77
N LEU A 550 -14.35 -4.75 50.84
CA LEU A 550 -12.95 -5.14 50.97
C LEU A 550 -12.81 -6.63 51.34
N CYS A 551 -13.69 -7.15 52.21
CA CYS A 551 -13.74 -8.59 52.52
C CYS A 551 -14.00 -9.44 51.26
N ALA A 552 -14.96 -9.04 50.43
CA ALA A 552 -15.28 -9.69 49.16
C ALA A 552 -14.08 -9.65 48.20
N LEU A 553 -13.39 -8.51 48.11
CA LEU A 553 -12.21 -8.35 47.26
C LEU A 553 -11.06 -9.28 47.67
N ILE A 554 -10.80 -9.44 48.98
CA ILE A 554 -9.78 -10.36 49.49
C ILE A 554 -10.22 -11.82 49.29
N HIS A 555 -11.44 -12.17 49.67
CA HIS A 555 -12.00 -13.53 49.51
C HIS A 555 -11.97 -14.00 48.04
N ARG A 556 -12.20 -13.11 47.07
CA ARG A 556 -12.18 -13.44 45.63
C ARG A 556 -10.83 -13.99 45.15
N PHE A 557 -9.71 -13.52 45.70
CA PHE A 557 -8.37 -13.97 45.33
C PHE A 557 -7.77 -14.96 46.34
N ARG A 558 -8.23 -14.93 47.60
CA ARG A 558 -7.74 -15.75 48.72
C ARG A 558 -8.89 -16.16 49.65
N PRO A 559 -9.75 -17.11 49.24
CA PRO A 559 -10.92 -17.49 50.03
C PRO A 559 -10.54 -18.09 51.40
N GLN A 560 -9.35 -18.67 51.52
CA GLN A 560 -8.85 -19.23 52.78
C GLN A 560 -8.54 -18.20 53.89
N LEU A 561 -8.57 -16.89 53.59
CA LEU A 561 -8.23 -15.84 54.56
C LEU A 561 -9.45 -15.21 55.26
N ILE A 562 -10.65 -15.34 54.69
CA ILE A 562 -11.88 -14.71 55.20
C ILE A 562 -13.06 -15.66 54.98
N ASP A 563 -13.70 -16.14 56.04
CA ASP A 563 -15.01 -16.80 55.92
C ASP A 563 -16.09 -15.74 55.66
N TYR A 564 -16.37 -15.46 54.38
CA TYR A 564 -17.25 -14.36 53.99
C TYR A 564 -18.71 -14.55 54.46
N ASP A 565 -19.21 -15.79 54.49
CA ASP A 565 -20.60 -16.08 54.86
C ASP A 565 -20.89 -15.84 56.35
N THR A 566 -19.85 -15.75 57.19
CA THR A 566 -19.99 -15.37 58.62
C THR A 566 -20.06 -13.85 58.88
N LEU A 567 -19.85 -13.01 57.85
CA LEU A 567 -19.74 -11.55 58.03
C LEU A 567 -21.10 -10.86 58.09
N ASN A 568 -21.30 -10.04 59.13
CA ASN A 568 -22.51 -9.24 59.31
C ASN A 568 -22.33 -7.80 58.79
N HIS A 569 -23.30 -7.32 58.00
CA HIS A 569 -23.38 -5.96 57.49
C HIS A 569 -23.43 -4.84 58.57
N GLN A 570 -23.80 -5.17 59.81
CA GLN A 570 -23.90 -4.20 60.91
C GLN A 570 -22.56 -4.01 61.66
N ASP A 571 -21.63 -4.95 61.51
CA ASP A 571 -20.36 -4.98 62.24
C ASP A 571 -19.23 -4.17 61.54
N CYS A 572 -19.56 -3.03 60.93
CA CYS A 572 -18.67 -2.27 60.02
C CYS A 572 -17.25 -2.08 60.56
N ALA A 573 -17.09 -1.64 61.81
CA ALA A 573 -15.79 -1.38 62.42
C ALA A 573 -14.94 -2.65 62.63
N LYS A 574 -15.60 -3.80 62.86
CA LYS A 574 -14.96 -5.12 63.01
C LYS A 574 -14.57 -5.69 61.64
N ASN A 575 -15.43 -5.55 60.63
CA ASN A 575 -15.15 -5.95 59.25
C ASN A 575 -13.95 -5.16 58.69
N LEU A 576 -13.94 -3.83 58.87
CA LEU A 576 -12.84 -2.96 58.46
C LEU A 576 -11.52 -3.30 59.17
N GLN A 577 -11.55 -3.53 60.49
CA GLN A 577 -10.32 -3.87 61.21
C GLN A 577 -9.78 -5.25 60.80
N LEU A 578 -10.64 -6.25 60.62
CA LEU A 578 -10.26 -7.57 60.09
C LEU A 578 -9.56 -7.45 58.73
N VAL A 579 -10.12 -6.65 57.82
CA VAL A 579 -9.51 -6.36 56.52
C VAL A 579 -8.14 -5.71 56.67
N PHE A 580 -8.02 -4.66 57.49
CA PHE A 580 -6.77 -3.92 57.65
C PHE A 580 -5.67 -4.80 58.27
N ASP A 581 -6.01 -5.58 59.31
CA ASP A 581 -5.08 -6.51 59.98
C ASP A 581 -4.60 -7.63 59.04
N LEU A 582 -5.50 -8.19 58.22
CA LEU A 582 -5.14 -9.17 57.17
C LEU A 582 -4.32 -8.53 56.05
N SER A 583 -4.63 -7.30 55.65
CA SER A 583 -3.97 -6.63 54.53
C SER A 583 -2.54 -6.24 54.84
N GLU A 584 -2.25 -5.80 56.07
CA GLU A 584 -0.88 -5.56 56.50
C GLU A 584 -0.10 -6.88 56.71
N ARG A 585 -0.76 -7.92 57.24
CA ARG A 585 -0.12 -9.23 57.52
C ARG A 585 0.21 -10.04 56.26
N GLU A 586 -0.78 -10.25 55.39
CA GLU A 586 -0.69 -11.20 54.27
C GLU A 586 -0.20 -10.54 52.97
N PHE A 587 -0.39 -9.22 52.83
CA PHE A 587 -0.07 -8.47 51.61
C PHE A 587 0.91 -7.31 51.82
N GLY A 588 1.31 -6.99 53.06
CA GLY A 588 2.13 -5.83 53.39
C GLY A 588 1.44 -4.48 53.13
N ILE A 589 0.13 -4.47 52.85
CA ILE A 589 -0.66 -3.29 52.52
C ILE A 589 -1.09 -2.59 53.81
N LYS A 590 -0.17 -1.78 54.36
CA LYS A 590 -0.43 -0.97 55.55
C LYS A 590 -1.70 -0.12 55.41
N PRO A 591 -2.61 -0.12 56.40
CA PRO A 591 -3.79 0.75 56.41
C PRO A 591 -3.41 2.23 56.54
N PHE A 592 -4.34 3.10 56.13
CA PHE A 592 -4.20 4.56 56.23
C PHE A 592 -5.06 5.18 57.35
N ILE A 593 -5.92 4.37 57.98
CA ILE A 593 -6.87 4.72 59.05
C ILE A 593 -7.24 3.44 59.80
N THR A 594 -7.64 3.50 61.07
CA THR A 594 -8.17 2.31 61.78
C THR A 594 -9.64 2.06 61.46
N GLY A 595 -10.11 0.81 61.68
CA GLY A 595 -11.52 0.45 61.46
C GLY A 595 -12.51 1.17 62.39
N LYS A 596 -12.04 1.75 63.50
CA LYS A 596 -12.87 2.53 64.44
C LYS A 596 -13.01 3.99 64.00
N GLU A 597 -11.92 4.62 63.56
CA GLU A 597 -11.93 6.02 63.10
C GLU A 597 -12.79 6.17 61.84
N LEU A 598 -12.68 5.26 60.89
CA LEU A 598 -13.47 5.25 59.64
C LEU A 598 -14.99 5.11 59.86
N VAL A 599 -15.42 4.60 61.02
CA VAL A 599 -16.84 4.51 61.41
C VAL A 599 -17.30 5.70 62.25
N SER A 600 -16.38 6.52 62.79
CA SER A 600 -16.72 7.66 63.66
C SER A 600 -17.25 8.92 62.97
N GLY A 601 -17.59 8.84 61.68
CA GLY A 601 -18.35 9.90 60.98
C GLY A 601 -17.53 10.86 60.10
N GLN A 602 -16.24 10.58 59.85
CA GLN A 602 -15.51 11.21 58.74
C GLN A 602 -15.67 10.35 57.47
N GLU A 603 -16.14 10.96 56.38
CA GLU A 603 -16.06 10.30 55.06
C GLU A 603 -14.58 10.07 54.70
N PRO A 604 -14.20 8.89 54.19
CA PRO A 604 -12.82 8.64 53.80
C PRO A 604 -12.41 9.57 52.65
N ASP A 605 -11.24 10.21 52.77
CA ASP A 605 -10.65 10.93 51.66
C ASP A 605 -10.55 10.01 50.44
N LYS A 606 -11.23 10.43 49.37
CA LYS A 606 -11.30 9.75 48.08
C LYS A 606 -9.91 9.46 47.50
N THR A 607 -8.92 10.32 47.78
CA THR A 607 -7.54 10.16 47.34
C THR A 607 -6.89 8.99 48.06
N SER A 608 -6.95 8.98 49.40
CA SER A 608 -6.43 7.93 50.28
C SER A 608 -7.10 6.58 50.03
N MET A 609 -8.44 6.53 49.91
CA MET A 609 -9.16 5.28 49.60
C MET A 609 -8.81 4.76 48.19
N SER A 610 -8.73 5.64 47.18
CA SER A 610 -8.30 5.24 45.83
C SER A 610 -6.85 4.76 45.81
N ALA A 611 -5.95 5.36 46.59
CA ALA A 611 -4.56 4.93 46.72
C ALA A 611 -4.43 3.59 47.47
N TYR A 612 -5.30 3.32 48.44
CA TYR A 612 -5.37 2.03 49.13
C TYR A 612 -5.85 0.91 48.18
N LEU A 613 -7.00 1.11 47.52
CA LEU A 613 -7.56 0.19 46.54
C LEU A 613 -6.62 -0.05 45.33
N SER A 614 -5.86 0.97 44.93
CA SER A 614 -4.82 0.85 43.90
C SER A 614 -3.75 -0.21 44.22
N LYS A 615 -3.40 -0.42 45.49
CA LYS A 615 -2.43 -1.45 45.90
C LYS A 615 -2.96 -2.86 45.64
N PHE A 616 -4.25 -3.12 45.93
CA PHE A 616 -4.89 -4.40 45.61
C PHE A 616 -5.02 -4.61 44.10
N TYR A 617 -5.33 -3.56 43.35
CA TYR A 617 -5.34 -3.62 41.88
C TYR A 617 -3.96 -3.98 41.32
N GLU A 618 -2.88 -3.35 41.79
CA GLU A 618 -1.52 -3.68 41.32
C GLU A 618 -1.08 -5.09 41.73
N LEU A 619 -1.51 -5.58 42.90
CA LEU A 619 -1.20 -6.90 43.45
C LEU A 619 -1.94 -8.06 42.74
N PHE A 620 -3.22 -7.87 42.40
CA PHE A 620 -4.09 -8.94 41.89
C PHE A 620 -4.42 -8.84 40.39
N ARG A 621 -4.00 -7.79 39.68
CA ARG A 621 -4.17 -7.71 38.21
C ARG A 621 -3.41 -8.85 37.52
N GLY A 622 -4.12 -9.66 36.74
CA GLY A 622 -3.54 -10.79 36.00
C GLY A 622 -3.29 -12.06 36.82
N THR A 623 -3.61 -12.07 38.12
CA THR A 623 -3.61 -13.31 38.91
C THR A 623 -4.77 -14.21 38.47
N PRO A 624 -4.54 -15.49 38.12
CA PRO A 624 -5.62 -16.44 37.89
C PRO A 624 -6.47 -16.63 39.16
N LEU A 625 -7.79 -16.69 39.00
CA LEU A 625 -8.70 -17.00 40.11
C LEU A 625 -8.62 -18.49 40.49
N PRO A 626 -8.79 -18.86 41.77
CA PRO A 626 -8.89 -20.26 42.17
C PRO A 626 -10.08 -20.96 41.47
N PRO A 627 -9.96 -22.24 41.10
CA PRO A 627 -11.11 -23.01 40.63
C PRO A 627 -12.16 -23.03 41.74
N THR A 628 -13.38 -22.58 41.42
CA THR A 628 -14.49 -22.52 42.37
C THR A 628 -15.34 -23.77 42.18
N ASP A 629 -15.52 -24.58 43.24
CA ASP A 629 -16.37 -25.76 43.22
C ASP A 629 -17.85 -25.37 43.03
N SER A 630 -18.30 -25.34 41.78
CA SER A 630 -19.69 -25.13 41.43
C SER A 630 -20.53 -26.35 41.84
N LYS A 631 -21.32 -26.21 42.90
CA LYS A 631 -22.41 -27.15 43.18
C LYS A 631 -23.35 -27.21 41.96
N PRO A 632 -23.75 -28.39 41.49
CA PRO A 632 -24.79 -28.49 40.47
C PRO A 632 -26.15 -28.14 41.06
N GLU A 633 -26.96 -27.36 40.36
CA GLU A 633 -28.40 -27.30 40.59
C GLU A 633 -29.10 -28.46 39.86
N GLU A 634 -30.24 -28.90 40.37
CA GLU A 634 -30.79 -30.23 40.10
C GLU A 634 -31.85 -30.24 38.99
N ASP A 635 -31.56 -30.90 37.85
CA ASP A 635 -32.58 -31.33 36.89
C ASP A 635 -33.36 -32.52 37.47
N ALA A 636 -34.51 -32.23 38.09
CA ALA A 636 -35.31 -33.24 38.76
C ALA A 636 -36.36 -33.89 37.84
N ASN A 637 -36.06 -35.07 37.28
CA ASN A 637 -37.05 -36.17 37.25
C ASN A 637 -36.48 -37.57 36.93
N ASN A 638 -36.90 -38.53 37.77
CA ASN A 638 -36.95 -39.99 37.58
C ASN A 638 -35.68 -40.79 37.16
N GLU A 639 -35.15 -41.51 38.16
CA GLU A 639 -35.01 -42.98 38.20
C GLU A 639 -34.94 -43.80 36.89
N LYS A 640 -34.10 -44.85 36.77
CA LYS A 640 -33.58 -45.74 37.83
C LYS A 640 -32.21 -46.37 37.48
N CYS A 641 -31.50 -46.85 38.50
CA CYS A 641 -30.18 -47.52 38.45
C CYS A 641 -30.26 -48.94 37.79
N THR A 642 -29.21 -49.68 37.39
CA THR A 642 -27.89 -49.96 38.04
C THR A 642 -26.78 -50.45 37.09
N SER A 643 -25.50 -50.13 37.42
CA SER A 643 -24.22 -50.92 37.24
C SER A 643 -23.95 -51.76 35.95
N SER A 644 -22.74 -51.84 35.37
CA SER A 644 -21.39 -51.94 35.97
C SER A 644 -20.23 -51.66 34.97
N SER A 645 -18.99 -51.58 35.46
CA SER A 645 -17.72 -51.43 34.70
C SER A 645 -16.96 -52.79 34.55
N PRO A 646 -15.70 -52.93 34.04
CA PRO A 646 -14.83 -52.04 33.23
C PRO A 646 -14.01 -52.71 32.05
N ARG A 647 -13.72 -51.95 30.97
CA ARG A 647 -12.54 -52.08 30.06
C ARG A 647 -12.43 -53.43 29.23
N PRO A 648 -11.26 -53.87 28.70
CA PRO A 648 -10.79 -53.54 27.32
C PRO A 648 -10.33 -54.74 26.41
N VAL A 649 -9.73 -54.42 25.23
CA VAL A 649 -8.72 -55.20 24.42
C VAL A 649 -9.11 -55.93 23.10
N TYR A 650 -8.51 -55.43 22.00
CA TYR A 650 -7.95 -56.05 20.75
C TYR A 650 -8.75 -56.80 19.65
N LYS A 651 -8.43 -56.36 18.41
CA LYS A 651 -8.16 -57.09 17.14
C LYS A 651 -9.21 -58.01 16.46
N SER A 652 -9.62 -57.54 15.28
CA SER A 652 -9.46 -58.20 13.95
C SER A 652 -10.20 -59.51 13.64
N LEU A 653 -10.98 -59.53 12.54
CA LEU A 653 -10.88 -60.52 11.44
C LEU A 653 -11.80 -60.17 10.24
N GLN A 654 -11.32 -60.42 9.03
CA GLN A 654 -12.12 -60.63 7.78
C GLN A 654 -12.27 -62.17 7.55
N PRO A 655 -12.98 -62.76 6.54
CA PRO A 655 -13.43 -62.16 5.26
C PRO A 655 -14.71 -62.73 4.54
N ARG A 656 -15.02 -62.14 3.36
CA ARG A 656 -15.62 -62.72 2.11
C ARG A 656 -17.04 -63.35 2.12
N LYS A 657 -17.95 -62.73 1.32
CA LYS A 657 -18.74 -63.27 0.14
C LYS A 657 -19.79 -62.20 -0.27
N ARG A 658 -20.09 -61.80 -1.53
CA ARG A 658 -20.50 -62.49 -2.79
C ARG A 658 -21.78 -63.31 -2.59
N ILE A 659 -22.87 -63.27 -3.38
CA ILE A 659 -23.25 -62.84 -4.76
C ILE A 659 -24.82 -62.88 -4.80
N PRO A 660 -25.64 -62.54 -5.85
CA PRO A 660 -25.40 -62.38 -7.29
C PRO A 660 -25.92 -61.06 -7.94
N LYS A 661 -25.80 -61.00 -9.28
CA LYS A 661 -26.47 -60.07 -10.19
C LYS A 661 -27.90 -60.55 -10.49
N ASN A 662 -28.68 -59.76 -11.22
CA ASN A 662 -29.45 -60.29 -12.35
C ASN A 662 -29.01 -59.54 -13.62
N ASP A 663 -28.97 -60.22 -14.75
CA ASP A 663 -28.64 -59.65 -16.07
C ASP A 663 -29.89 -59.67 -16.95
N GLU A 664 -30.06 -58.67 -17.80
CA GLU A 664 -30.84 -58.85 -19.03
C GLU A 664 -30.22 -58.01 -20.16
N LYS A 665 -30.16 -58.61 -21.37
CA LYS A 665 -29.50 -58.07 -22.56
C LYS A 665 -30.37 -58.40 -23.76
N VAL A 666 -30.53 -57.43 -24.67
CA VAL A 666 -30.99 -57.68 -26.05
C VAL A 666 -30.02 -56.97 -26.98
N GLU A 667 -29.63 -57.64 -28.05
CA GLU A 667 -28.74 -57.14 -29.11
C GLU A 667 -29.37 -57.40 -30.49
N VAL A 668 -28.76 -56.83 -31.53
CA VAL A 668 -28.54 -57.38 -32.90
C VAL A 668 -28.93 -56.42 -34.04
N ASN A 669 -27.89 -55.94 -34.75
CA ASN A 669 -27.83 -55.45 -36.14
C ASN A 669 -28.65 -54.17 -36.53
N SER A 670 -28.37 -53.47 -37.64
CA SER A 670 -27.49 -53.76 -38.80
C SER A 670 -26.80 -52.51 -39.40
N ASP A 671 -25.61 -52.70 -39.99
CA ASP A 671 -25.13 -52.29 -41.34
C ASP A 671 -25.70 -51.06 -42.10
N ALA A 672 -24.95 -50.34 -42.96
CA ALA A 672 -23.50 -50.33 -43.24
C ALA A 672 -23.06 -49.14 -44.14
N VAL A 673 -21.76 -48.83 -44.08
CA VAL A 673 -20.85 -48.38 -45.16
C VAL A 673 -21.40 -47.50 -46.32
N PHE A 674 -20.80 -46.30 -46.48
CA PHE A 674 -20.23 -45.95 -47.79
C PHE A 674 -18.91 -45.18 -47.69
N LYS A 675 -17.88 -45.67 -48.39
CA LYS A 675 -16.59 -44.99 -48.57
C LYS A 675 -16.73 -43.94 -49.67
N ARG A 676 -16.09 -42.77 -49.52
CA ARG A 676 -15.55 -42.07 -50.71
C ARG A 676 -14.22 -41.39 -50.41
N ARG A 677 -13.25 -41.69 -51.27
CA ARG A 677 -11.81 -41.40 -51.16
C ARG A 677 -11.45 -40.41 -52.25
N ARG A 678 -10.78 -39.30 -51.91
CA ARG A 678 -9.90 -38.55 -52.82
C ARG A 678 -8.77 -37.90 -52.02
N LYS A 679 -7.69 -37.57 -52.73
CA LYS A 679 -6.33 -37.36 -52.21
C LYS A 679 -5.62 -36.43 -53.21
N PHE A 680 -4.66 -35.63 -52.73
CA PHE A 680 -3.82 -34.72 -53.53
C PHE A 680 -4.60 -33.54 -54.18
N ASP A 681 -3.96 -32.42 -54.56
CA ASP A 681 -2.51 -32.25 -54.79
C ASP A 681 -1.80 -31.12 -54.02
N CYS A 682 -0.47 -31.15 -54.09
CA CYS A 682 0.46 -30.18 -53.49
C CYS A 682 1.00 -29.20 -54.55
N PHE A 683 1.52 -28.04 -54.12
CA PHE A 683 2.53 -27.29 -54.88
C PHE A 683 3.47 -26.52 -53.95
N GLU A 684 4.78 -26.65 -54.19
CA GLU A 684 5.91 -25.90 -53.62
C GLU A 684 6.29 -24.74 -54.58
N GLU A 685 7.19 -23.77 -54.30
CA GLU A 685 8.02 -23.51 -53.11
C GLU A 685 7.75 -22.07 -52.54
N VAL A 686 8.49 -20.95 -52.66
CA VAL A 686 9.82 -20.61 -53.22
C VAL A 686 10.54 -19.62 -52.27
N SER A 687 11.85 -19.82 -52.08
CA SER A 687 12.74 -19.15 -51.11
C SER A 687 13.09 -17.66 -51.36
N ALA A 688 13.12 -16.90 -50.26
CA ALA A 688 14.20 -16.01 -49.77
C ALA A 688 14.70 -14.73 -50.52
N THR A 689 15.45 -13.93 -49.73
CA THR A 689 16.60 -13.04 -50.07
C THR A 689 16.44 -11.60 -50.65
N THR A 690 16.59 -10.62 -49.73
CA THR A 690 17.51 -9.45 -49.77
C THR A 690 17.36 -8.21 -50.70
N LYS A 691 17.26 -7.04 -50.02
CA LYS A 691 18.04 -5.77 -50.17
C LYS A 691 17.84 -4.81 -51.37
N SER A 692 17.65 -3.52 -51.00
CA SER A 692 18.14 -2.28 -51.69
C SER A 692 17.51 -1.88 -53.04
N SER A 693 17.40 -0.60 -53.44
CA SER A 693 17.58 0.72 -52.77
C SER A 693 17.08 1.88 -53.66
N ASN A 694 16.70 3.02 -53.05
CA ASN A 694 16.64 4.38 -53.64
C ASN A 694 15.63 4.63 -54.80
N GLN A 695 15.14 5.84 -55.09
CA GLN A 695 15.04 7.14 -54.36
C GLN A 695 14.02 8.04 -55.10
N ARG A 696 13.16 8.77 -54.37
CA ARG A 696 12.96 10.25 -54.49
C ARG A 696 11.80 10.77 -53.61
N SER A 697 11.96 12.01 -53.17
CA SER A 697 11.00 12.87 -52.45
C SER A 697 9.94 13.46 -53.40
N PHE A 698 8.81 14.06 -52.99
CA PHE A 698 8.62 15.10 -51.95
C PHE A 698 7.16 15.25 -51.44
N LEU A 699 7.04 15.81 -50.23
CA LEU A 699 5.93 16.65 -49.70
C LEU A 699 4.45 16.21 -49.85
N ALA A 700 3.91 15.60 -48.79
CA ALA A 700 2.76 16.15 -48.03
C ALA A 700 2.63 15.40 -46.69
N GLY A 701 2.65 16.11 -45.56
CA GLY A 701 2.67 15.50 -44.22
C GLY A 701 1.36 15.69 -43.46
N GLU A 702 0.38 14.81 -43.66
CA GLU A 702 -0.78 14.74 -42.77
C GLU A 702 -0.41 14.08 -41.44
N ARG A 703 -0.78 14.73 -40.34
CA ARG A 703 -0.39 14.36 -38.98
C ARG A 703 -1.51 13.55 -38.33
N LEU A 704 -1.40 12.22 -38.33
CA LEU A 704 -2.39 11.36 -37.67
C LEU A 704 -2.47 11.69 -36.16
N GLU A 705 -3.58 12.27 -35.72
CA GLU A 705 -3.83 12.54 -34.30
C GLU A 705 -4.30 11.28 -33.57
N LEU A 706 -3.42 10.71 -32.74
CA LEU A 706 -3.81 9.73 -31.73
C LEU A 706 -4.69 10.43 -30.68
N LYS A 707 -5.99 10.14 -30.69
CA LYS A 707 -6.96 10.66 -29.71
C LYS A 707 -6.73 10.04 -28.32
N GLU A 708 -5.85 10.64 -27.53
CA GLU A 708 -5.71 10.29 -26.11
C GLU A 708 -6.94 10.76 -25.30
N ASN A 709 -7.54 9.82 -24.55
CA ASN A 709 -8.76 10.07 -23.77
C ASN A 709 -8.50 10.96 -22.55
N ARG A 710 -8.78 12.27 -22.69
CA ARG A 710 -8.75 13.30 -21.63
C ARG A 710 -9.59 12.96 -20.38
N VAL A 711 -10.44 11.94 -20.47
CA VAL A 711 -11.15 11.29 -19.35
C VAL A 711 -10.19 10.89 -18.22
N LYS A 712 -9.10 10.16 -18.52
CA LYS A 712 -8.10 9.74 -17.51
C LYS A 712 -7.44 10.95 -16.85
N PHE A 713 -7.14 12.00 -17.63
CA PHE A 713 -6.55 13.24 -17.11
C PHE A 713 -7.44 13.96 -16.08
N MET A 714 -8.77 14.04 -16.31
CA MET A 714 -9.66 14.72 -15.37
C MET A 714 -10.06 13.88 -14.14
N ALA A 715 -10.11 12.56 -14.25
CA ALA A 715 -10.20 11.69 -13.06
C ALA A 715 -8.98 11.87 -12.15
N THR A 716 -7.77 11.90 -12.74
CA THR A 716 -6.53 12.23 -12.04
C THR A 716 -6.53 13.67 -11.49
N GLN A 717 -7.18 14.63 -12.15
CA GLN A 717 -7.31 15.99 -11.66
C GLN A 717 -8.34 16.14 -10.53
N LEU A 718 -9.36 15.28 -10.46
CA LEU A 718 -10.20 15.16 -9.26
C LEU A 718 -9.40 14.57 -8.10
N LEU A 719 -8.64 13.48 -8.32
CA LEU A 719 -7.72 12.93 -7.31
C LEU A 719 -6.67 13.95 -6.84
N ALA A 720 -6.11 14.77 -7.75
CA ALA A 720 -5.16 15.84 -7.40
C ALA A 720 -5.79 17.04 -6.67
N LYS A 721 -7.12 17.16 -6.65
CA LYS A 721 -7.82 18.16 -5.81
C LYS A 721 -7.90 17.75 -4.33
N PHE A 722 -7.59 16.50 -3.97
CA PHE A 722 -7.61 16.06 -2.58
C PHE A 722 -6.35 16.45 -1.78
N ASP A 723 -5.25 16.88 -2.43
CA ASP A 723 -3.96 17.12 -1.73
C ASP A 723 -3.22 18.43 -2.09
N ASN A 724 -3.80 19.31 -2.92
CA ASN A 724 -3.09 20.50 -3.41
C ASN A 724 -3.02 21.66 -2.40
N ASN A 725 -2.22 21.48 -1.33
CA ASN A 725 -1.57 22.54 -0.57
C ASN A 725 -0.10 22.76 -1.02
N ALA A 726 0.16 22.57 -2.32
CA ALA A 726 1.34 23.02 -3.03
C ALA A 726 0.90 23.46 -4.44
N GLY A 727 1.45 24.55 -4.97
CA GLY A 727 0.90 25.18 -6.18
C GLY A 727 1.91 25.35 -7.31
N SER A 728 1.59 24.80 -8.49
CA SER A 728 1.87 25.43 -9.80
C SER A 728 1.27 24.61 -10.96
N CYS A 729 0.44 25.24 -11.80
CA CYS A 729 0.75 25.39 -13.23
C CYS A 729 -0.16 26.47 -13.84
N SER A 730 0.30 27.09 -14.92
CA SER A 730 -0.44 28.10 -15.70
C SER A 730 -1.09 27.48 -16.94
N PHE A 731 -2.04 28.16 -17.58
CA PHE A 731 -2.09 28.25 -19.05
C PHE A 731 -2.84 29.50 -19.53
N ARG A 732 -2.93 29.68 -20.85
CA ARG A 732 -3.20 30.95 -21.55
C ARG A 732 -4.68 31.23 -21.80
N ARG A 733 -4.98 32.51 -22.08
CA ARG A 733 -6.30 33.05 -22.44
C ARG A 733 -6.80 32.57 -23.80
N GLN A 734 -8.12 32.39 -23.91
CA GLN A 734 -8.95 32.85 -25.03
C GLN A 734 -10.29 33.34 -24.45
N ALA A 735 -11.08 34.11 -25.21
CA ALA A 735 -12.22 34.85 -24.67
C ALA A 735 -13.37 35.02 -25.68
N SER A 736 -14.61 35.19 -25.20
CA SER A 736 -15.54 36.26 -25.62
C SER A 736 -16.97 36.09 -25.05
N VAL A 737 -17.76 37.16 -25.21
CA VAL A 737 -19.24 37.28 -25.05
C VAL A 737 -19.81 37.30 -23.62
N ARG A 738 -20.61 38.34 -23.33
CA ARG A 738 -21.39 38.59 -22.11
C ARG A 738 -22.85 38.11 -22.26
N ARG A 739 -23.49 37.78 -21.14
CA ARG A 739 -24.91 38.08 -20.85
C ARG A 739 -25.02 38.58 -19.41
N GLU A 740 -25.99 39.45 -19.12
CA GLU A 740 -26.11 40.14 -17.81
C GLU A 740 -27.47 39.84 -17.15
N PHE A 741 -27.49 39.76 -15.82
CA PHE A 741 -28.66 39.55 -14.94
C PHE A 741 -28.34 40.08 -13.52
N PRO A 742 -29.33 40.27 -12.60
CA PRO A 742 -29.41 41.55 -11.86
C PRO A 742 -28.57 41.68 -10.57
N GLN A 743 -28.63 42.90 -10.02
CA GLN A 743 -27.85 43.35 -8.86
C GLN A 743 -28.54 43.02 -7.52
N SER A 744 -28.15 41.92 -6.88
CA SER A 744 -28.23 41.79 -5.41
C SER A 744 -26.91 42.25 -4.76
N LEU A 745 -26.96 42.71 -3.51
CA LEU A 745 -25.79 43.15 -2.73
C LEU A 745 -24.70 42.07 -2.74
N GLY A 746 -23.55 42.35 -3.34
CA GLY A 746 -22.50 41.36 -3.59
C GLY A 746 -21.12 41.88 -3.20
N GLU A 747 -20.42 41.05 -2.41
CA GLU A 747 -19.08 41.32 -1.87
C GLU A 747 -18.08 41.77 -2.95
N VAL A 748 -17.31 42.83 -2.65
CA VAL A 748 -16.31 43.41 -3.54
C VAL A 748 -14.89 43.19 -3.05
N CYS A 749 -13.96 43.07 -3.99
CA CYS A 749 -12.54 42.94 -3.71
C CYS A 749 -12.00 44.24 -3.14
N HIS A 750 -11.41 44.20 -1.95
CA HIS A 750 -10.83 45.40 -1.31
C HIS A 750 -9.78 46.09 -2.22
N ALA A 751 -8.96 45.29 -2.90
CA ALA A 751 -7.85 45.79 -3.73
C ALA A 751 -8.25 46.31 -5.14
N CYS A 752 -9.34 45.83 -5.74
CA CYS A 752 -9.73 46.23 -7.11
C CYS A 752 -11.18 46.74 -7.25
N ARG A 753 -11.96 46.72 -6.16
CA ARG A 753 -13.36 47.19 -6.02
C ARG A 753 -14.38 46.54 -6.97
N LYS A 754 -14.03 45.45 -7.65
CA LYS A 754 -14.94 44.61 -8.45
C LYS A 754 -15.51 43.46 -7.62
N ARG A 755 -16.71 42.96 -7.97
CA ARG A 755 -17.35 41.80 -7.32
C ARG A 755 -16.42 40.58 -7.29
N VAL A 756 -16.40 39.85 -6.18
CA VAL A 756 -15.70 38.57 -6.04
C VAL A 756 -16.75 37.46 -5.95
N PHE A 757 -16.61 36.41 -6.76
CA PHE A 757 -17.46 35.22 -6.64
C PHE A 757 -16.87 34.26 -5.60
N ALA A 758 -17.70 33.50 -4.89
CA ALA A 758 -17.27 32.66 -3.76
C ALA A 758 -16.14 31.67 -4.10
N VAL A 759 -16.06 31.21 -5.35
CA VAL A 759 -15.00 30.31 -5.87
C VAL A 759 -13.63 31.01 -6.02
N GLU A 760 -13.62 32.33 -6.22
CA GLU A 760 -12.41 33.15 -6.39
C GLU A 760 -11.99 33.86 -5.09
N ARG A 761 -12.83 33.80 -4.05
CA ARG A 761 -12.73 34.58 -2.83
C ARG A 761 -11.63 34.07 -1.89
N LEU A 762 -10.53 34.82 -1.80
CA LEU A 762 -9.66 34.79 -0.64
C LEU A 762 -10.20 35.76 0.42
N SER A 763 -10.11 35.37 1.69
CA SER A 763 -10.49 36.22 2.83
C SER A 763 -9.33 36.30 3.82
N ALA A 764 -8.96 37.51 4.22
CA ALA A 764 -7.86 37.82 5.13
C ALA A 764 -8.16 39.12 5.88
N GLU A 765 -7.89 39.16 7.18
CA GLU A 765 -8.11 40.34 8.05
C GLU A 765 -9.49 41.01 7.89
N GLY A 766 -10.55 40.20 7.72
CA GLY A 766 -11.93 40.67 7.53
C GLY A 766 -12.27 41.14 6.10
N PHE A 767 -11.30 41.22 5.19
CA PHE A 767 -11.50 41.69 3.81
C PHE A 767 -11.47 40.56 2.77
N HIS A 768 -12.18 40.77 1.66
CA HIS A 768 -12.23 39.84 0.54
C HIS A 768 -11.37 40.31 -0.63
N PHE A 769 -10.72 39.37 -1.32
CA PHE A 769 -9.85 39.61 -2.47
C PHE A 769 -10.04 38.53 -3.54
N HIS A 770 -9.91 38.92 -4.82
CA HIS A 770 -9.64 37.92 -5.88
C HIS A 770 -8.26 37.30 -5.66
N ARG A 771 -8.10 36.01 -6.00
CA ARG A 771 -6.79 35.33 -6.00
C ARG A 771 -5.69 36.08 -6.75
N GLU A 772 -6.01 36.74 -7.86
CA GLU A 772 -5.03 37.53 -8.62
C GLU A 772 -4.64 38.87 -7.96
N CYS A 773 -5.49 39.43 -7.11
CA CYS A 773 -5.25 40.70 -6.41
C CYS A 773 -4.52 40.52 -5.07
N PHE A 774 -4.44 39.30 -4.55
CA PHE A 774 -3.83 39.00 -3.26
C PHE A 774 -2.29 38.94 -3.37
N ARG A 775 -1.66 40.11 -3.45
CA ARG A 775 -0.24 40.30 -3.76
C ARG A 775 0.44 41.23 -2.76
N CYS A 776 1.76 41.09 -2.62
CA CYS A 776 2.58 42.04 -1.90
C CYS A 776 2.61 43.37 -2.66
N ASP A 777 2.27 44.48 -2.00
CA ASP A 777 2.28 45.83 -2.56
C ASP A 777 3.64 46.20 -3.20
N THR A 778 4.74 45.95 -2.47
CA THR A 778 6.11 46.30 -2.86
C THR A 778 6.71 45.44 -3.99
N CYS A 779 6.53 44.12 -4.02
CA CYS A 779 7.11 43.25 -5.06
C CYS A 779 6.11 42.65 -6.05
N ARG A 780 4.82 42.91 -5.90
CA ARG A 780 3.70 42.34 -6.68
C ARG A 780 3.66 40.80 -6.73
N ALA A 781 4.47 40.11 -5.93
CA ALA A 781 4.45 38.65 -5.79
C ALA A 781 3.11 38.18 -5.21
N PRO A 782 2.53 37.07 -5.71
CA PRO A 782 1.32 36.49 -5.13
C PRO A 782 1.60 36.01 -3.70
N LEU A 783 0.63 36.22 -2.82
CA LEU A 783 0.72 35.84 -1.41
C LEU A 783 -0.10 34.57 -1.15
N CYS A 784 0.37 33.75 -0.22
CA CYS A 784 -0.39 32.61 0.29
C CYS A 784 -1.22 33.03 1.51
N GLN A 785 -2.34 32.36 1.76
CA GLN A 785 -3.08 32.47 3.01
C GLN A 785 -2.17 31.98 4.16
N GLY A 786 -2.04 32.76 5.25
CA GLY A 786 -1.01 32.54 6.29
C GLY A 786 0.45 32.90 5.91
N GLY A 787 0.73 33.17 4.64
CA GLY A 787 2.05 33.59 4.11
C GLY A 787 2.26 35.11 4.04
N HIS A 788 1.23 35.90 4.32
CA HIS A 788 1.22 37.35 4.21
C HIS A 788 1.43 38.05 5.57
N SER A 789 1.50 39.38 5.53
CA SER A 789 1.36 40.26 6.68
C SER A 789 0.62 41.52 6.22
N PHE A 790 -0.43 41.90 6.93
CA PHE A 790 -1.27 43.06 6.59
C PHE A 790 -0.82 44.28 7.40
N ASP A 791 -0.84 45.45 6.77
CA ASP A 791 -0.72 46.73 7.45
C ASP A 791 -2.11 47.34 7.60
N THR A 792 -2.61 47.36 8.84
CA THR A 792 -3.91 47.92 9.22
C THR A 792 -3.99 49.43 9.13
N GLN A 793 -2.85 50.16 9.02
CA GLN A 793 -2.85 51.61 8.83
C GLN A 793 -3.06 52.00 7.37
N GLU A 794 -2.45 51.25 6.44
CA GLU A 794 -2.52 51.51 4.99
C GLU A 794 -3.57 50.67 4.24
N GLY A 795 -4.12 49.63 4.86
CA GLY A 795 -4.97 48.65 4.19
C GLY A 795 -4.24 47.74 3.19
N LYS A 796 -2.90 47.60 3.34
CA LYS A 796 -2.02 46.99 2.33
C LYS A 796 -1.44 45.65 2.77
N LEU A 797 -1.29 44.75 1.79
CA LEU A 797 -0.73 43.41 1.97
C LEU A 797 0.76 43.38 1.62
N TYR A 798 1.56 42.73 2.47
CA TYR A 798 3.00 42.53 2.29
C TYR A 798 3.39 41.05 2.44
N CYS A 799 4.51 40.65 1.83
CA CYS A 799 5.17 39.41 2.20
C CYS A 799 5.96 39.60 3.50
N LYS A 800 6.16 38.52 4.28
CA LYS A 800 6.83 38.59 5.60
C LYS A 800 8.19 39.30 5.56
N LEU A 801 8.95 39.13 4.48
CA LEU A 801 10.27 39.74 4.30
C LEU A 801 10.18 41.27 4.07
N HIS A 802 9.29 41.74 3.20
CA HIS A 802 9.10 43.18 2.96
C HIS A 802 8.37 43.86 4.13
N PHE A 803 7.50 43.16 4.86
CA PHE A 803 6.89 43.66 6.09
C PHE A 803 7.93 43.84 7.20
N ALA A 804 8.88 42.89 7.34
CA ALA A 804 10.00 43.01 8.27
C ALA A 804 10.94 44.17 7.88
N GLN A 805 11.29 44.31 6.60
CA GLN A 805 12.07 45.45 6.10
C GLN A 805 11.37 46.79 6.35
N ARG A 806 10.06 46.92 6.05
CA ARG A 806 9.30 48.14 6.33
C ARG A 806 9.22 48.43 7.82
N LYS A 807 9.00 47.44 8.69
CA LYS A 807 9.10 47.63 10.16
C LYS A 807 10.50 48.02 10.63
N SER A 808 11.57 47.57 9.97
CA SER A 808 12.94 48.01 10.26
C SER A 808 13.20 49.46 9.82
N LEU A 809 12.63 49.89 8.68
CA LEU A 809 12.70 51.27 8.21
C LEU A 809 11.91 52.21 9.14
N VAL A 810 10.71 51.81 9.58
CA VAL A 810 9.92 52.59 10.56
C VAL A 810 10.61 52.64 11.92
N LYS A 811 11.29 51.58 12.38
CA LYS A 811 12.07 51.60 13.64
C LYS A 811 13.31 52.49 13.60
N ASN A 812 13.89 52.74 12.42
CA ASN A 812 15.10 53.56 12.26
C ASN A 812 14.80 54.95 11.64
N GLY A 813 13.52 55.33 11.51
CA GLY A 813 13.05 56.45 10.67
C GLY A 813 12.45 57.62 11.44
N GLY A 814 13.10 58.09 12.50
CA GLY A 814 12.69 59.28 13.24
C GLY A 814 13.00 60.59 12.50
N THR A 815 12.11 61.00 11.58
CA THR A 815 11.97 62.34 10.98
C THR A 815 13.26 63.14 10.67
N GLN A 816 13.65 63.15 9.40
CA GLN A 816 14.14 64.39 8.76
C GLN A 816 13.45 64.56 7.40
N ASN A 817 13.01 65.78 7.12
CA ASN A 817 12.33 66.13 5.87
C ASN A 817 13.34 66.40 4.76
N LEU A 818 13.01 66.04 3.52
CA LEU A 818 13.40 66.86 2.39
C LEU A 818 12.26 66.93 1.36
N HIS A 819 11.79 68.14 1.12
CA HIS A 819 10.82 68.47 0.10
C HIS A 819 11.59 68.76 -1.19
N THR A 820 11.30 68.06 -2.29
CA THR A 820 11.52 68.59 -3.64
C THR A 820 10.50 68.02 -4.61
N THR A 821 9.75 68.91 -5.23
CA THR A 821 8.83 68.63 -6.33
C THR A 821 9.60 68.44 -7.63
N ILE A 822 9.05 67.67 -8.57
CA ILE A 822 9.39 67.75 -9.98
C ILE A 822 8.09 68.04 -10.72
N ASP A 823 7.84 69.32 -10.97
CA ASP A 823 7.18 69.76 -12.19
C ASP A 823 8.29 70.25 -13.12
N ASP A 824 8.24 69.84 -14.39
CA ASP A 824 8.49 70.76 -15.51
C ASP A 824 8.06 70.14 -16.84
N ARG A 825 7.72 71.01 -17.79
CA ARG A 825 7.36 70.70 -19.19
C ARG A 825 8.01 71.76 -20.09
N VAL A 826 7.86 71.56 -21.41
CA VAL A 826 7.91 72.58 -22.48
C VAL A 826 9.28 72.77 -23.16
N ASN A 827 9.30 72.44 -24.47
CA ASN A 827 10.11 72.99 -25.57
C ASN A 827 11.64 72.82 -25.62
N ASP A 828 12.29 73.02 -26.77
CA ASP A 828 11.96 72.67 -28.18
C ASP A 828 13.22 72.90 -29.03
N ASN A 829 13.43 72.11 -30.08
CA ASN A 829 13.54 72.61 -31.47
C ASN A 829 13.98 71.53 -32.48
N SER A 830 13.32 71.56 -33.64
CA SER A 830 13.80 71.37 -35.03
C SER A 830 15.01 70.46 -35.39
N SER A 831 15.04 69.75 -36.53
CA SER A 831 14.01 69.40 -37.54
C SER A 831 14.62 68.55 -38.67
N TRP A 832 13.76 67.95 -39.50
CA TRP A 832 13.97 67.52 -40.90
C TRP A 832 14.69 66.18 -41.21
N SER A 833 13.96 65.39 -42.00
CA SER A 833 14.39 64.32 -42.92
C SER A 833 14.78 64.97 -44.29
N PRO A 834 14.85 64.32 -45.49
CA PRO A 834 14.58 62.91 -45.86
C PRO A 834 15.57 62.24 -46.86
N GLY A 835 15.32 60.95 -47.14
CA GLY A 835 15.60 60.32 -48.45
C GLY A 835 16.85 59.44 -48.56
N GLY A 836 16.79 58.43 -49.44
CA GLY A 836 17.91 57.56 -49.79
C GLY A 836 17.53 56.07 -49.85
N ASP A 837 17.54 55.48 -51.04
CA ASP A 837 17.15 54.10 -51.31
C ASP A 837 18.35 53.13 -51.47
N GLU A 838 18.01 51.83 -51.44
CA GLU A 838 18.63 50.72 -52.19
C GLU A 838 20.04 50.13 -51.90
N ASN A 839 20.00 48.78 -51.75
CA ASN A 839 20.81 47.76 -52.44
C ASN A 839 22.25 47.33 -52.05
N HIS A 840 22.36 45.99 -51.99
CA HIS A 840 23.43 45.10 -52.50
C HIS A 840 24.80 44.91 -51.77
N LEU A 841 24.90 43.72 -51.17
CA LEU A 841 25.84 42.63 -51.50
C LEU A 841 27.37 42.67 -51.16
N MET A 842 27.81 41.50 -50.70
CA MET A 842 29.13 40.84 -50.82
C MET A 842 30.28 41.07 -49.80
N SER A 843 30.92 39.93 -49.56
CA SER A 843 32.21 39.60 -48.92
C SER A 843 33.42 40.16 -49.70
N GLU A 844 34.67 40.19 -49.22
CA GLU A 844 35.52 39.10 -48.66
C GLU A 844 36.71 39.60 -47.78
N PRO A 845 37.52 38.70 -47.15
CA PRO A 845 38.72 39.03 -46.36
C PRO A 845 40.00 39.12 -47.27
N PRO A 846 41.29 39.24 -46.83
CA PRO A 846 42.07 38.48 -45.81
C PRO A 846 42.81 39.43 -44.81
N GLY A 847 43.87 39.11 -44.05
CA GLY A 847 44.77 37.95 -43.91
C GLY A 847 45.74 38.13 -42.72
N ILE A 848 46.62 37.15 -42.44
CA ILE A 848 47.46 37.08 -41.20
C ILE A 848 48.96 37.00 -41.55
N LEU A 849 49.82 37.53 -40.66
CA LEU A 849 51.28 37.31 -40.39
C LEU A 849 52.01 38.66 -40.21
N SER A 850 53.08 38.82 -39.40
CA SER A 850 53.92 37.85 -38.65
C SER A 850 54.29 38.37 -37.23
N SER A 851 55.44 37.96 -36.66
CA SER A 851 55.61 37.65 -35.23
C SER A 851 56.91 38.15 -34.56
N LEU A 852 56.86 38.41 -33.22
CA LEU A 852 58.00 38.35 -32.25
C LEU A 852 59.06 39.50 -32.35
N LEU A 853 59.78 40.00 -31.31
CA LEU A 853 59.94 39.64 -29.88
C LEU A 853 60.46 40.83 -29.00
N LYS A 854 60.10 40.84 -27.70
CA LYS A 854 60.79 41.46 -26.51
C LYS A 854 61.41 42.88 -26.58
N LYS A 855 60.89 43.79 -25.71
CA LYS A 855 61.62 44.29 -24.49
C LYS A 855 60.79 45.19 -23.55
N GLY A 856 60.63 44.75 -22.29
CA GLY A 856 60.86 45.56 -21.06
C GLY A 856 60.03 46.81 -20.70
N VAL A 857 59.03 46.63 -19.83
CA VAL A 857 58.74 47.41 -18.59
C VAL A 857 58.64 48.95 -18.62
N ARG A 858 57.45 49.48 -18.27
CA ARG A 858 57.27 50.45 -17.16
C ARG A 858 55.84 50.45 -16.59
N TRP A 859 55.72 50.77 -15.29
CA TRP A 859 54.46 50.79 -14.50
C TRP A 859 53.95 52.22 -14.27
N PRO A 860 52.64 52.42 -14.04
CA PRO A 860 52.07 53.60 -13.37
C PRO A 860 51.78 53.35 -11.87
N LEU A 861 51.74 54.41 -11.05
CA LEU A 861 51.41 54.38 -9.62
C LEU A 861 50.07 55.07 -9.35
N HIS A 862 49.00 54.33 -9.02
CA HIS A 862 47.81 54.93 -8.37
C HIS A 862 46.87 53.97 -7.59
N VAL A 863 47.41 52.94 -6.92
CA VAL A 863 46.61 51.99 -6.11
C VAL A 863 47.15 51.89 -4.68
N SER A 864 46.67 52.76 -3.78
CA SER A 864 47.16 52.81 -2.38
C SER A 864 46.10 53.11 -1.30
N GLN A 865 44.93 53.66 -1.63
CA GLN A 865 43.88 53.93 -0.63
C GLN A 865 42.77 52.87 -0.54
N THR A 866 42.32 52.33 -1.68
CA THR A 866 41.22 51.34 -1.71
C THR A 866 41.59 50.03 -1.00
N VAL A 867 42.80 49.51 -1.25
CA VAL A 867 43.31 48.25 -0.67
C VAL A 867 43.46 48.35 0.85
N CYS A 868 44.03 49.45 1.36
CA CYS A 868 44.32 49.65 2.78
C CYS A 868 43.06 49.71 3.68
N SER A 869 41.88 49.96 3.11
CA SER A 869 40.62 49.99 3.87
C SER A 869 39.89 48.64 3.94
N ALA A 870 40.25 47.68 3.07
CA ALA A 870 39.57 46.39 2.99
C ALA A 870 39.73 45.51 4.26
N PRO A 871 40.95 45.34 4.85
CA PRO A 871 41.12 44.52 6.05
C PRO A 871 40.25 44.97 7.22
N ARG A 872 40.09 46.29 7.41
CA ARG A 872 39.30 46.86 8.51
C ARG A 872 37.79 46.63 8.33
N ARG A 873 37.29 46.59 7.08
CA ARG A 873 35.89 46.24 6.80
C ARG A 873 35.64 44.74 7.01
N VAL A 874 36.56 43.88 6.57
CA VAL A 874 36.47 42.42 6.76
C VAL A 874 36.54 42.07 8.25
N PHE A 875 37.45 42.70 9.01
CA PHE A 875 37.55 42.53 10.46
C PHE A 875 36.24 42.95 11.17
N ASN A 876 35.70 44.13 10.88
CA ASN A 876 34.45 44.58 11.50
C ASN A 876 33.25 43.68 11.15
N TRP A 877 33.21 43.13 9.93
CA TRP A 877 32.16 42.19 9.50
C TRP A 877 32.29 40.83 10.20
N LEU A 878 33.51 40.29 10.32
CA LEU A 878 33.79 39.09 11.10
C LEU A 878 33.46 39.29 12.59
N HIS A 879 33.88 40.40 13.18
CA HIS A 879 33.58 40.74 14.57
C HIS A 879 32.06 40.82 14.81
N GLY A 880 31.32 41.49 13.92
CA GLY A 880 29.85 41.54 14.01
C GLY A 880 29.19 40.16 13.90
N LYS A 881 29.76 39.24 13.09
CA LYS A 881 29.29 37.85 12.99
C LYS A 881 29.68 36.99 14.19
N MET A 882 30.87 37.17 14.77
CA MET A 882 31.30 36.47 15.97
C MET A 882 30.52 36.93 17.21
N CYS A 883 30.25 38.23 17.36
CA CYS A 883 29.34 38.72 18.40
C CYS A 883 27.95 38.09 18.25
N ALA A 884 27.32 38.18 17.07
CA ALA A 884 25.99 37.60 16.85
C ALA A 884 25.94 36.08 17.08
N ALA A 885 27.02 35.34 16.79
CA ALA A 885 27.14 33.92 17.10
C ALA A 885 27.31 33.66 18.61
N GLY A 886 28.12 34.47 19.30
CA GLY A 886 28.31 34.39 20.75
C GLY A 886 27.04 34.74 21.53
N GLU A 887 26.27 35.73 21.09
CA GLU A 887 24.96 36.04 21.66
C GLU A 887 23.95 34.92 21.39
N HIS A 888 23.91 34.36 20.17
CA HIS A 888 23.05 33.21 19.89
C HIS A 888 23.40 31.99 20.77
N LEU A 889 24.68 31.68 20.98
CA LEU A 889 25.11 30.58 21.85
C LEU A 889 24.78 30.85 23.33
N ARG A 890 24.98 32.08 23.82
CA ARG A 890 24.63 32.50 25.18
C ARG A 890 23.12 32.41 25.43
N ASP A 891 22.33 32.93 24.50
CA ASP A 891 20.87 33.06 24.64
C ASP A 891 20.13 31.73 24.36
N ASN A 892 20.85 30.67 23.95
CA ASN A 892 20.33 29.32 23.70
C ASN A 892 21.17 28.24 24.44
N ALA A 893 21.88 28.61 25.51
CA ALA A 893 22.89 27.76 26.15
C ALA A 893 22.33 26.43 26.69
N GLU A 894 21.08 26.41 27.16
CA GLU A 894 20.42 25.20 27.68
C GLU A 894 20.17 24.13 26.59
N ASP A 895 19.88 24.53 25.35
CA ASP A 895 19.70 23.61 24.22
C ASP A 895 21.02 22.96 23.75
N TYR A 896 22.17 23.58 24.07
CA TYR A 896 23.50 23.12 23.65
C TYR A 896 24.30 22.40 24.75
N VAL A 897 23.75 22.20 25.96
CA VAL A 897 24.45 21.51 27.08
C VAL A 897 25.03 20.17 26.62
N PHE A 898 24.24 19.33 25.95
CA PHE A 898 24.68 18.02 25.47
C PHE A 898 25.80 18.10 24.40
N LEU A 899 25.88 19.21 23.66
CA LEU A 899 26.95 19.46 22.69
C LEU A 899 28.24 19.90 23.40
N TYR A 900 28.12 20.73 24.45
CA TYR A 900 29.25 21.12 25.30
C TYR A 900 29.80 19.93 26.09
N GLU A 901 28.95 19.04 26.62
CA GLU A 901 29.36 17.78 27.24
C GLU A 901 30.12 16.90 26.23
N LEU A 902 29.57 16.68 25.03
CA LEU A 902 30.21 15.87 23.98
C LEU A 902 31.57 16.45 23.55
N LEU A 903 31.69 17.78 23.45
CA LEU A 903 32.96 18.46 23.15
C LEU A 903 33.96 18.39 24.31
N SER A 904 33.49 18.47 25.56
CA SER A 904 34.35 18.36 26.75
C SER A 904 35.02 16.98 26.89
N VAL A 905 34.38 15.92 26.38
CA VAL A 905 34.94 14.55 26.36
C VAL A 905 35.81 14.31 25.11
N SER A 906 35.43 14.85 23.96
CA SER A 906 36.13 14.57 22.69
C SER A 906 37.37 15.45 22.43
N LEU A 907 37.44 16.67 22.95
CA LEU A 907 38.62 17.53 22.81
C LEU A 907 39.86 16.98 23.55
N PRO A 908 39.78 16.51 24.81
CA PRO A 908 40.91 15.85 25.47
C PRO A 908 41.35 14.57 24.74
N LEU A 909 40.39 13.79 24.20
CA LEU A 909 40.69 12.57 23.46
C LEU A 909 41.48 12.87 22.17
N LEU A 910 41.14 13.95 21.46
CA LEU A 910 41.90 14.44 20.30
C LEU A 910 43.29 14.97 20.70
N GLY A 911 43.42 15.61 21.87
CA GLY A 911 44.71 16.02 22.42
C GLY A 911 45.63 14.83 22.70
N VAL A 912 45.13 13.82 23.41
CA VAL A 912 45.86 12.57 23.68
C VAL A 912 46.25 11.86 22.38
N LEU A 913 45.34 11.74 21.42
CA LEU A 913 45.65 11.14 20.10
C LEU A 913 46.73 11.92 19.35
N HIS A 914 46.76 13.25 19.46
CA HIS A 914 47.78 14.09 18.84
C HIS A 914 49.16 13.93 19.52
N GLU A 915 49.22 13.86 20.85
CA GLU A 915 50.46 13.55 21.57
C GLU A 915 50.97 12.13 21.27
N LEU A 916 50.08 11.15 21.16
CA LEU A 916 50.43 9.76 20.82
C LEU A 916 50.99 9.68 19.40
N VAL A 917 50.40 10.39 18.43
CA VAL A 917 50.97 10.52 17.08
C VAL A 917 52.34 11.21 17.09
N LEU A 918 52.51 12.29 17.87
CA LEU A 918 53.81 12.96 18.02
C LEU A 918 54.88 12.06 18.66
N GLN A 919 54.52 11.25 19.66
CA GLN A 919 55.43 10.25 20.25
C GLN A 919 55.85 9.20 19.21
N THR A 920 54.91 8.64 18.44
CA THR A 920 55.25 7.70 17.35
C THR A 920 56.09 8.32 16.23
N TYR A 921 56.08 9.65 16.09
CA TYR A 921 56.97 10.39 15.17
C TYR A 921 58.33 10.75 15.80
N GLY A 922 58.42 10.81 17.14
CA GLY A 922 59.65 11.15 17.87
C GLY A 922 60.58 9.96 18.11
N GLU A 923 60.04 8.74 18.20
CA GLU A 923 60.81 7.51 18.42
C GLU A 923 61.29 6.83 17.11
N ALA A 924 60.95 7.40 15.95
CA ALA A 924 61.33 6.86 14.64
C ALA A 924 62.73 7.34 14.20
N GLU A 925 63.78 6.60 14.59
CA GLU A 925 65.12 6.78 14.00
C GLU A 925 65.10 6.62 12.46
N PRO A 926 65.92 7.37 11.72
CA PRO A 926 65.94 7.33 10.26
C PRO A 926 66.55 6.03 9.73
N LEU A 927 65.71 5.06 9.38
CA LEU A 927 66.11 3.80 8.74
C LEU A 927 66.93 4.05 7.47
N ASN A 928 68.20 3.65 7.50
CA ASN A 928 69.14 3.85 6.40
C ASN A 928 68.79 2.95 5.20
N LEU A 929 68.30 3.55 4.11
CA LEU A 929 67.81 2.84 2.93
C LEU A 929 68.89 2.32 1.96
N GLN A 930 70.18 2.62 2.18
CA GLN A 930 71.26 2.18 1.27
C GLN A 930 71.30 0.66 0.97
N PRO A 931 71.04 -0.27 1.93
CA PRO A 931 71.04 -1.70 1.64
C PRO A 931 69.96 -2.13 0.63
N ILE A 932 68.79 -1.47 0.67
CA ILE A 932 67.65 -1.76 -0.22
C ILE A 932 67.95 -1.24 -1.64
N GLN A 933 68.57 -0.06 -1.75
CA GLN A 933 69.00 0.45 -3.04
C GLN A 933 70.03 -0.48 -3.70
N HIS A 934 71.03 -0.94 -2.95
CA HIS A 934 72.06 -1.84 -3.50
C HIS A 934 71.49 -3.22 -3.88
N TRP A 935 70.50 -3.73 -3.14
CA TRP A 935 69.79 -4.97 -3.51
C TRP A 935 69.01 -4.83 -4.83
N LEU A 936 68.31 -3.71 -5.03
CA LEU A 936 67.56 -3.41 -6.27
C LEU A 936 68.48 -3.27 -7.48
N GLU A 937 69.62 -2.58 -7.32
CA GLU A 937 70.63 -2.42 -8.38
C GLU A 937 71.22 -3.79 -8.82
N GLN A 938 71.42 -4.73 -7.88
CA GLN A 938 71.89 -6.08 -8.20
C GLN A 938 70.83 -6.97 -8.87
N HIS A 939 69.53 -6.81 -8.55
CA HIS A 939 68.47 -7.75 -8.98
C HIS A 939 67.67 -7.32 -10.22
N LEU A 940 67.74 -6.05 -10.64
CA LEU A 940 67.00 -5.54 -11.81
C LEU A 940 67.86 -5.31 -13.07
N GLY A 941 69.18 -5.47 -12.97
CA GLY A 941 70.13 -5.12 -14.03
C GLY A 941 70.32 -6.11 -15.20
N GLN A 942 69.61 -7.25 -15.24
CA GLN A 942 69.92 -8.36 -16.16
C GLN A 942 68.84 -8.74 -17.20
N TRP A 943 67.74 -7.98 -17.33
CA TRP A 943 66.65 -8.30 -18.28
C TRP A 943 66.52 -7.31 -19.47
N VAL A 944 67.64 -6.72 -19.90
CA VAL A 944 67.75 -6.02 -21.19
C VAL A 944 69.11 -6.33 -21.84
N LEU A 945 69.23 -7.50 -22.50
CA LEU A 945 70.09 -7.77 -23.68
C LEU A 945 70.18 -9.28 -24.04
N MET A 946 69.07 -9.85 -24.52
CA MET A 946 69.07 -10.84 -25.61
C MET A 946 67.69 -10.95 -26.25
#